data_AF-A0A978S550-F1
#
_entry.id   AF-A0A978S550-F1
#
_cell.length_a   1.000
_cell.length_b   1.000
_cell.length_c   1.000
_cell.angle_alpha   90.00
_cell.angle_beta   90.00
_cell.angle_gamma   90.00
#
_symmetry.space_group_name_H-M   'P 1'
#
loop_
_entity.id
_entity.type
_entity.pdbx_description
1 polymer ?
#
loop_
_entity_poly.entity_id
_entity_poly.type
_entity_poly.pdbx_seq_one_letter_code
_entity_poly.pdbx_strand_id
1 'polypeptide(L)'
;MPQSNPSLTSDREFISWLQQQQISLAFTTYQTNWLALIGVNPETGKFSAFQRQFNRAMGLYCTPERLYISSKYQIWQIDNVLAPGQLYQGYDQLFIPRIGYTTGDIDVHDVVADEKGKPVFISTLLNCLATVSDRHSCQPLWKPPFISQIINEDRCHLNGLAMVEGKPRYVTACSRSDVVDGWRDKRRDGGIIIDIESDEIILGGLSMPHSPRFYQGKLWVLNSGTGEFGYVDIAAGKFEPVTFCPGYARGLAFWRNYAIVGLSQPRGGDRTFSGLPLDDLLSQKDTQPRCGLLIIDLNTGVTLHWLRIEGTITELYDVGVIPGCNRPMSLGFQTPEIEQIITLEPLATLEGKKISSPKNNPPTNSQWRESLQLHLMHRVPQIFTTNPEITQLVAQFQNPTHQPHINQPKISRKNKHKKIISTAKAISQQNQPLNVVPQLDRALQLHQNQQFDAAISLYQQVLQQHPHHLVALTNMGKALQTVGRHQEAILTLSQAIEINPTASQLHFYLSQSLKAQGEIAKAAASLREAIRLQPDFWGAYNNLGTILQAQNQLPEAAECYQNALNYNPNFAEAQSNLASIWQLQGELEQAKAGFLRALGIKPKYIPALLNLAYIYKQQGRLPAAISTYQQVIALEPIPEAYFNLGEMAEYQGDIEAALSFYEQVAQLAGEAYGIDGYINYARLKICDWEDYDIRVKKLVDSVHKYLQNQTAYSLSPLALSAFPISLDLHREMAKHQAANISQKMAATKARCQFHYPTTTPDKLRIGYISPDFREHAVGKIVKDMFQYHNRAEFEVYAYFTLDYNDAITETIRQGCDRFINIAAMTAEEAARKINADGIHIIIDLAGRTIGNALEALALQPAPIQAHFLGYPDTIGADFIQYAIADSWLINPEIAQSYTEDIIYLPHAFFTSPMEISSREMTRAEFGLPDNAFVFCCFNSHYKINPEVFDVWMRILRQIPQGVLWLTGGSEKLMANLRQAAQNRGIDGNRIIFTDKIDNSEYLARYRLADLFLDTFIYNAGSTAISALWAGVPVLTRPGNTYASRMGASICAAADLKALICPTTADYEKTAIYLANHPKSLSYRRRQLIHNRSKLPLFDVPGFVQNLETALRQMWEQHNM
;
A
#
# COMPACT_ATOMS: atom_id res chain seq x y z
N MET A 1 19.01 13.38 -3.84
CA MET A 1 20.36 12.99 -4.30
C MET A 1 20.51 11.50 -4.07
N PRO A 2 21.27 10.75 -4.89
CA PRO A 2 21.78 9.46 -4.43
C PRO A 2 22.56 9.73 -3.14
N GLN A 3 22.14 9.15 -2.01
CA GLN A 3 22.85 9.33 -0.75
C GLN A 3 24.28 8.85 -0.95
N SER A 4 25.25 9.76 -0.92
CA SER A 4 26.66 9.40 -0.84
C SER A 4 26.85 8.52 0.40
N ASN A 5 27.43 7.33 0.24
CA ASN A 5 27.79 6.48 1.36
C ASN A 5 28.66 7.29 2.34
N PRO A 6 28.42 7.20 3.67
CA PRO A 6 29.21 7.94 4.64
C PRO A 6 30.66 7.47 4.61
N SER A 7 31.57 8.41 4.77
CA SER A 7 33.00 8.14 4.91
C SER A 7 33.30 7.78 6.36
N LEU A 8 33.96 6.64 6.57
CA LEU A 8 34.37 6.16 7.89
C LEU A 8 35.89 6.28 7.99
N THR A 9 36.37 7.02 8.98
CA THR A 9 37.81 7.17 9.25
C THR A 9 38.08 6.88 10.72
N SER A 10 39.17 6.19 11.04
CA SER A 10 39.56 5.89 12.42
C SER A 10 41.02 6.24 12.67
N ASP A 11 41.46 6.23 13.93
CA ASP A 11 42.90 6.15 14.20
C ASP A 11 43.49 4.82 13.70
N ARG A 12 44.83 4.77 13.64
CA ARG A 12 45.58 3.66 13.03
C ARG A 12 45.41 2.34 13.78
N GLU A 13 45.14 2.37 15.08
CA GLU A 13 45.14 1.18 15.93
C GLU A 13 43.73 0.69 16.28
N PHE A 14 42.69 1.45 15.93
CA PHE A 14 41.29 1.10 16.18
C PHE A 14 40.90 -0.31 15.68
N ILE A 15 41.29 -0.66 14.46
CA ILE A 15 40.97 -1.97 13.86
C ILE A 15 41.68 -3.10 14.60
N SER A 16 42.99 -2.93 14.87
CA SER A 16 43.75 -3.91 15.64
C SER A 16 43.21 -4.05 17.07
N TRP A 17 42.71 -2.97 17.66
CA TRP A 17 42.09 -2.98 18.98
C TRP A 17 40.80 -3.80 18.98
N LEU A 18 39.89 -3.60 18.02
CA LEU A 18 38.67 -4.43 17.89
C LEU A 18 39.02 -5.92 17.79
N GLN A 19 40.01 -6.26 16.97
CA GLN A 19 40.48 -7.63 16.81
C GLN A 19 41.12 -8.19 18.10
N GLN A 20 41.96 -7.42 18.79
CA GLN A 20 42.59 -7.84 20.05
C GLN A 20 41.54 -8.04 21.16
N GLN A 21 40.52 -7.17 21.20
CA GLN A 21 39.44 -7.27 22.17
C GLN A 21 38.41 -8.34 21.82
N GLN A 22 38.42 -8.86 20.58
CA GLN A 22 37.45 -9.83 20.07
C GLN A 22 36.01 -9.31 20.19
N ILE A 23 35.79 -8.07 19.75
CA ILE A 23 34.49 -7.42 19.78
C ILE A 23 34.14 -6.79 18.44
N SER A 24 32.84 -6.64 18.22
CA SER A 24 32.27 -5.76 17.20
C SER A 24 31.42 -4.69 17.88
N LEU A 25 31.22 -3.57 17.20
CA LEU A 25 30.41 -2.46 17.70
C LEU A 25 29.15 -2.33 16.86
N ALA A 26 28.05 -1.96 17.49
CA ALA A 26 26.80 -1.63 16.82
C ALA A 26 26.39 -0.22 17.19
N PHE A 27 25.74 0.48 16.26
CA PHE A 27 25.11 1.77 16.55
C PHE A 27 23.86 1.98 15.72
N THR A 28 22.96 2.82 16.21
CA THR A 28 21.73 3.22 15.51
C THR A 28 21.79 4.66 15.07
N THR A 29 21.10 4.97 13.97
CA THR A 29 20.97 6.34 13.46
C THR A 29 19.50 6.71 13.29
N TYR A 30 19.12 7.81 13.91
CA TYR A 30 17.75 8.29 13.89
C TYR A 30 17.33 8.85 12.53
N GLN A 31 18.18 9.66 11.90
CA GLN A 31 17.85 10.36 10.65
C GLN A 31 17.99 9.47 9.41
N THR A 32 19.04 8.64 9.37
CA THR A 32 19.28 7.75 8.22
C THR A 32 18.63 6.37 8.37
N ASN A 33 18.02 6.09 9.52
CA ASN A 33 17.25 4.86 9.82
C ASN A 33 18.12 3.58 9.83
N TRP A 34 19.38 3.64 10.26
CA TRP A 34 20.29 2.49 10.18
C TRP A 34 20.51 1.83 11.54
N LEU A 35 20.55 0.51 11.52
CA LEU A 35 21.41 -0.30 12.37
C LEU A 35 22.74 -0.49 11.62
N ALA A 36 23.84 -0.01 12.18
CA ALA A 36 25.18 -0.25 11.67
C ALA A 36 25.92 -1.24 12.57
N LEU A 37 26.68 -2.12 11.95
CA LEU A 37 27.47 -3.19 12.56
C LEU A 37 28.91 -3.07 12.06
N ILE A 38 29.83 -2.77 12.98
CA ILE A 38 31.23 -2.49 12.72
C ILE A 38 32.10 -3.59 13.31
N GLY A 39 32.99 -4.14 12.50
CA GLY A 39 33.90 -5.20 12.89
C GLY A 39 35.15 -5.24 12.01
N VAL A 40 35.81 -6.38 12.01
CA VAL A 40 37.05 -6.67 11.30
C VAL A 40 36.86 -7.95 10.49
N ASN A 41 37.25 -7.92 9.22
CA ASN A 41 37.35 -9.15 8.44
C ASN A 41 38.61 -9.92 8.89
N PRO A 42 38.46 -11.10 9.52
CA PRO A 42 39.59 -11.83 10.10
C PRO A 42 40.58 -12.35 9.05
N GLU A 43 40.14 -12.57 7.80
CA GLU A 43 41.00 -13.06 6.71
C GLU A 43 41.92 -11.97 6.16
N THR A 44 41.41 -10.73 6.10
CA THR A 44 42.13 -9.60 5.47
C THR A 44 42.70 -8.62 6.48
N GLY A 45 42.28 -8.68 7.74
CA GLY A 45 42.58 -7.69 8.77
C GLY A 45 41.98 -6.31 8.49
N LYS A 46 41.06 -6.19 7.50
CA LYS A 46 40.46 -4.92 7.09
C LYS A 46 39.17 -4.63 7.84
N PHE A 47 38.85 -3.35 7.95
CA PHE A 47 37.60 -2.84 8.49
C PHE A 47 36.39 -3.44 7.76
N SER A 48 35.37 -3.86 8.52
CA SER A 48 34.09 -4.34 8.00
C SER A 48 32.96 -3.48 8.58
N ALA A 49 32.16 -2.89 7.70
CA ALA A 49 30.92 -2.22 8.08
C ALA A 49 29.75 -2.87 7.34
N PHE A 50 28.69 -3.16 8.08
CA PHE A 50 27.42 -3.63 7.55
C PHE A 50 26.30 -2.72 8.04
N GLN A 51 25.32 -2.43 7.21
CA GLN A 51 24.19 -1.59 7.57
C GLN A 51 22.85 -2.24 7.21
N ARG A 52 21.83 -1.98 8.02
CA ARG A 52 20.45 -2.39 7.76
C ARG A 52 19.46 -1.34 8.16
N GLN A 53 18.42 -1.14 7.34
CA GLN A 53 17.42 -0.12 7.61
C GLN A 53 16.33 -0.61 8.56
N PHE A 54 16.11 0.14 9.63
CA PHE A 54 14.95 0.06 10.51
C PHE A 54 14.39 1.47 10.67
N ASN A 55 13.13 1.68 10.31
CA ASN A 55 12.49 3.00 10.35
C ASN A 55 12.62 3.63 11.75
N ARG A 56 13.31 4.77 11.85
CA ARG A 56 13.63 5.47 13.08
C ARG A 56 14.33 4.55 14.11
N ALA A 57 15.46 3.95 13.73
CA ALA A 57 16.27 3.13 14.62
C ALA A 57 16.81 3.97 15.79
N MET A 58 16.47 3.59 17.02
CA MET A 58 16.73 4.37 18.24
C MET A 58 17.46 3.54 19.30
N GLY A 59 16.83 3.19 20.43
CA GLY A 59 17.45 2.43 21.51
C GLY A 59 17.99 1.08 21.04
N LEU A 60 19.13 0.68 21.60
CA LEU A 60 19.88 -0.50 21.19
C LEU A 60 20.39 -1.29 22.41
N TYR A 61 20.12 -2.59 22.44
CA TYR A 61 20.72 -3.52 23.39
C TYR A 61 21.37 -4.68 22.65
N CYS A 62 22.62 -5.02 22.99
CA CYS A 62 23.41 -6.01 22.27
C CYS A 62 23.92 -7.14 23.17
N THR A 63 23.80 -8.36 22.66
CA THR A 63 24.45 -9.59 23.17
C THR A 63 24.97 -10.40 21.98
N PRO A 64 25.85 -11.39 22.18
CA PRO A 64 26.29 -12.28 21.09
C PRO A 64 25.15 -13.07 20.44
N GLU A 65 24.08 -13.34 21.19
CA GLU A 65 22.94 -14.15 20.74
C GLU A 65 21.80 -13.30 20.17
N ARG A 66 21.70 -12.04 20.59
CA ARG A 66 20.50 -11.22 20.35
C ARG A 66 20.76 -9.72 20.42
N LEU A 67 20.07 -8.99 19.56
CA LEU A 67 19.93 -7.53 19.62
C LEU A 67 18.46 -7.16 19.88
N TYR A 68 18.23 -6.13 20.71
CA TYR A 68 16.97 -5.40 20.73
C TYR A 68 17.16 -4.02 20.11
N ILE A 69 16.25 -3.64 19.22
CA ILE A 69 16.25 -2.33 18.57
C ILE A 69 14.85 -1.74 18.61
N SER A 70 14.71 -0.51 19.10
CA SER A 70 13.47 0.23 18.90
C SER A 70 13.44 0.92 17.53
N SER A 71 12.27 0.86 16.90
CA SER A 71 11.90 1.54 15.66
C SER A 71 10.75 2.51 15.93
N LYS A 72 10.28 3.23 14.91
CA LYS A 72 9.13 4.13 15.02
C LYS A 72 7.88 3.47 15.60
N TYR A 73 7.62 2.21 15.28
CA TYR A 73 6.36 1.54 15.65
C TYR A 73 6.56 0.19 16.33
N GLN A 74 7.79 -0.32 16.41
CA GLN A 74 8.08 -1.62 16.98
C GLN A 74 9.31 -1.62 17.87
N ILE A 75 9.36 -2.60 18.76
CA ILE A 75 10.63 -3.09 19.33
C ILE A 75 10.92 -4.44 18.67
N TRP A 76 12.05 -4.51 17.98
CA TRP A 76 12.52 -5.70 17.29
C TRP A 76 13.47 -6.51 18.17
N GLN A 77 13.19 -7.79 18.29
CA GLN A 77 14.13 -8.81 18.71
C GLN A 77 14.79 -9.41 17.48
N ILE A 78 16.12 -9.38 17.43
CA ILE A 78 16.92 -9.86 16.31
C ILE A 78 17.93 -10.87 16.83
N ASP A 79 17.81 -12.13 16.42
CA ASP A 79 18.59 -13.24 17.01
C ASP A 79 19.69 -13.68 16.05
N ASN A 80 20.87 -13.99 16.59
CA ASN A 80 21.93 -14.66 15.85
C ASN A 80 21.53 -16.11 15.57
N VAL A 81 21.61 -16.51 14.31
CA VAL A 81 21.14 -17.83 13.87
C VAL A 81 22.27 -18.79 13.51
N LEU A 82 23.52 -18.34 13.57
CA LEU A 82 24.68 -19.18 13.29
C LEU A 82 25.11 -19.94 14.53
N ALA A 83 25.47 -21.21 14.35
CA ALA A 83 26.13 -21.98 15.41
C ALA A 83 27.56 -21.44 15.64
N PRO A 84 28.16 -21.64 16.84
CA PRO A 84 29.54 -21.26 17.09
C PRO A 84 30.51 -21.81 16.04
N GLY A 85 31.31 -20.94 15.42
CA GLY A 85 32.27 -21.28 14.37
C GLY A 85 31.69 -21.40 12.96
N GLN A 86 30.36 -21.29 12.79
CA GLN A 86 29.74 -21.25 11.47
C GLN A 86 29.89 -19.86 10.85
N LEU A 87 30.20 -19.81 9.56
CA LEU A 87 30.23 -18.58 8.78
C LEU A 87 29.09 -18.54 7.78
N TYR A 88 28.53 -17.35 7.54
CA TYR A 88 27.60 -17.08 6.45
C TYR A 88 28.16 -15.94 5.60
N GLN A 89 28.50 -16.22 4.34
CA GLN A 89 29.12 -15.24 3.43
C GLN A 89 30.36 -14.53 4.02
N GLY A 90 31.13 -15.23 4.85
CA GLY A 90 32.30 -14.70 5.54
C GLY A 90 32.00 -13.83 6.76
N TYR A 91 30.74 -13.77 7.22
CA TYR A 91 30.31 -13.16 8.48
C TYR A 91 30.17 -14.26 9.55
N ASP A 92 30.63 -13.97 10.77
CA ASP A 92 30.65 -14.93 11.89
C ASP A 92 29.42 -14.81 12.81
N GLN A 93 28.59 -13.79 12.60
CA GLN A 93 27.25 -13.69 13.20
C GLN A 93 26.24 -13.18 12.17
N LEU A 94 25.05 -13.78 12.16
CA LEU A 94 23.94 -13.43 11.29
C LEU A 94 22.70 -13.16 12.14
N PHE A 95 22.41 -11.89 12.39
CA PHE A 95 21.27 -11.46 13.16
C PHE A 95 20.01 -11.35 12.30
N ILE A 96 18.96 -12.13 12.59
CA ILE A 96 17.70 -12.12 11.86
C ILE A 96 16.54 -11.68 12.78
N PRO A 97 15.66 -10.76 12.35
CA PRO A 97 14.46 -10.41 13.11
C PRO A 97 13.59 -11.65 13.40
N ARG A 98 13.21 -11.83 14.67
CA ARG A 98 12.42 -12.98 15.15
C ARG A 98 11.10 -12.56 15.78
N ILE A 99 11.11 -11.49 16.57
CA ILE A 99 9.92 -11.00 17.25
C ILE A 99 9.83 -9.49 17.01
N GLY A 100 8.65 -9.02 16.62
CA GLY A 100 8.33 -7.59 16.54
C GLY A 100 7.16 -7.29 17.47
N TYR A 101 7.39 -6.47 18.49
CA TYR A 101 6.33 -5.97 19.36
C TYR A 101 5.85 -4.63 18.82
N THR A 102 4.60 -4.55 18.36
CA THR A 102 4.03 -3.30 17.82
C THR A 102 3.62 -2.39 18.96
N THR A 103 4.36 -1.30 19.15
CA THR A 103 4.14 -0.31 20.20
C THR A 103 3.35 0.91 19.73
N GLY A 104 3.35 1.19 18.42
CA GLY A 104 3.02 2.53 17.92
C GLY A 104 4.13 3.54 18.21
N ASP A 105 3.91 4.81 17.87
CA ASP A 105 4.90 5.88 18.06
C ASP A 105 4.88 6.39 19.49
N ILE A 106 5.54 5.65 20.39
CA ILE A 106 5.68 5.98 21.81
C ILE A 106 7.12 6.43 22.16
N ASP A 107 7.90 6.76 21.13
CA ASP A 107 9.25 7.33 21.20
C ASP A 107 10.19 6.62 22.19
N VAL A 108 10.56 5.38 21.84
CA VAL A 108 11.36 4.51 22.72
C VAL A 108 12.84 4.90 22.63
N HIS A 109 13.35 5.57 23.67
CA HIS A 109 14.69 6.16 23.70
C HIS A 109 15.80 5.20 24.12
N ASP A 110 15.52 4.28 25.03
CA ASP A 110 16.51 3.34 25.57
C ASP A 110 15.79 2.00 25.82
N VAL A 111 16.48 0.91 25.50
CA VAL A 111 15.94 -0.46 25.65
C VAL A 111 17.02 -1.34 26.27
N VAL A 112 16.60 -2.16 27.21
CA VAL A 112 17.43 -3.18 27.87
C VAL A 112 16.65 -4.48 27.98
N ALA A 113 17.30 -5.54 28.42
CA ALA A 113 16.66 -6.81 28.74
C ALA A 113 16.65 -7.03 30.26
N ASP A 114 15.54 -7.55 30.79
CA ASP A 114 15.50 -8.07 32.15
C ASP A 114 16.22 -9.43 32.26
N GLU A 115 16.28 -10.00 33.46
CA GLU A 115 16.90 -11.31 33.73
C GLU A 115 16.32 -12.48 32.91
N LYS A 116 15.08 -12.33 32.41
CA LYS A 116 14.41 -13.34 31.57
C LYS A 116 14.59 -13.06 30.07
N GLY A 117 15.36 -12.02 29.74
CA GLY A 117 15.55 -11.56 28.38
C GLY A 117 14.35 -10.79 27.83
N LYS A 118 13.36 -10.38 28.64
CA LYS A 118 12.22 -9.59 28.16
C LYS A 118 12.64 -8.12 28.01
N PRO A 119 12.23 -7.42 26.92
CA PRO A 119 12.54 -6.02 26.76
C PRO A 119 11.90 -5.15 27.84
N VAL A 120 12.71 -4.28 28.43
CA VAL A 120 12.30 -3.17 29.30
C VAL A 120 12.85 -1.89 28.68
N PHE A 121 12.04 -0.85 28.59
CA PHE A 121 12.40 0.32 27.81
C PHE A 121 11.80 1.61 28.36
N ILE A 122 12.43 2.73 28.00
CA ILE A 122 11.95 4.07 28.29
C ILE A 122 11.06 4.53 27.14
N SER A 123 9.82 4.88 27.44
CA SER A 123 8.95 5.64 26.53
C SER A 123 8.98 7.11 26.94
N THR A 124 9.54 7.93 26.07
CA THR A 124 9.64 9.38 26.29
C THR A 124 8.28 10.03 26.20
N LEU A 125 7.51 9.68 25.17
CA LEU A 125 6.16 10.22 24.96
C LEU A 125 5.17 9.83 26.06
N LEU A 126 5.33 8.66 26.68
CA LEU A 126 4.48 8.24 27.81
C LEU A 126 5.08 8.59 29.17
N ASN A 127 6.30 9.16 29.20
CA ASN A 127 7.06 9.52 30.39
C ASN A 127 7.20 8.37 31.40
N CYS A 128 7.41 7.15 30.91
CA CYS A 128 7.41 5.96 31.76
C CYS A 128 8.44 4.92 31.33
N LEU A 129 8.88 4.13 32.30
CA LEU A 129 9.48 2.82 32.09
C LEU A 129 8.37 1.84 31.74
N ALA A 130 8.55 1.05 30.68
CA ALA A 130 7.56 0.09 30.21
C ALA A 130 8.22 -1.22 29.75
N THR A 131 7.40 -2.24 29.56
CA THR A 131 7.77 -3.50 28.92
C THR A 131 6.79 -3.82 27.80
N VAL A 132 7.14 -4.80 26.96
CA VAL A 132 6.31 -5.23 25.84
C VAL A 132 5.02 -5.90 26.31
N SER A 133 3.97 -5.75 25.51
CA SER A 133 2.63 -6.33 25.72
C SER A 133 2.19 -7.06 24.44
N ASP A 134 1.41 -8.14 24.61
CA ASP A 134 0.83 -8.92 23.52
C ASP A 134 -0.52 -8.37 23.04
N ARG A 135 -1.15 -7.48 23.81
CA ARG A 135 -2.47 -6.89 23.52
C ARG A 135 -2.47 -5.37 23.39
N HIS A 136 -1.51 -4.68 23.98
CA HIS A 136 -1.46 -3.22 24.06
C HIS A 136 -0.13 -2.69 23.52
N SER A 137 -0.03 -1.39 23.28
CA SER A 137 1.21 -0.71 22.88
C SER A 137 2.39 -1.05 23.79
N CYS A 138 2.16 -1.05 25.10
CA CYS A 138 3.13 -1.45 26.10
C CYS A 138 2.44 -1.73 27.44
N GLN A 139 3.17 -2.27 28.39
CA GLN A 139 2.80 -2.34 29.80
C GLN A 139 3.69 -1.38 30.59
N PRO A 140 3.17 -0.25 31.08
CA PRO A 140 3.92 0.62 31.98
C PRO A 140 4.33 -0.12 33.26
N LEU A 141 5.57 0.08 33.69
CA LEU A 141 6.15 -0.50 34.90
C LEU A 141 6.37 0.54 35.99
N TRP A 142 6.76 1.75 35.59
CA TRP A 142 7.04 2.86 36.51
C TRP A 142 6.97 4.20 35.77
N LYS A 143 6.60 5.27 36.47
CA LYS A 143 6.68 6.66 35.99
C LYS A 143 7.29 7.54 37.08
N PRO A 144 7.98 8.65 36.75
CA PRO A 144 8.45 9.58 37.76
C PRO A 144 7.31 10.07 38.66
N PRO A 145 7.55 10.28 39.97
CA PRO A 145 6.50 10.70 40.92
C PRO A 145 5.83 12.02 40.54
N PHE A 146 6.58 12.93 39.92
CA PHE A 146 6.11 14.25 39.51
C PHE A 146 5.27 14.22 38.22
N ILE A 147 5.22 13.11 37.49
CA ILE A 147 4.36 12.99 36.30
C ILE A 147 2.94 12.64 36.74
N SER A 148 1.95 13.51 36.46
CA SER A 148 0.59 13.31 36.97
C SER A 148 -0.12 12.09 36.36
N GLN A 149 0.14 11.79 35.09
CA GLN A 149 -0.55 10.73 34.35
C GLN A 149 0.28 10.21 33.17
N ILE A 150 0.06 8.94 32.80
CA ILE A 150 0.66 8.33 31.61
C ILE A 150 -0.23 8.64 30.41
N ILE A 151 0.16 9.65 29.65
CA ILE A 151 -0.50 10.04 28.40
C ILE A 151 0.55 10.34 27.34
N ASN A 152 0.12 10.41 26.09
CA ASN A 152 0.99 10.61 24.93
C ASN A 152 1.41 12.08 24.77
N GLU A 153 2.23 12.57 25.71
CA GLU A 153 2.78 13.92 25.75
C GLU A 153 4.20 13.85 26.30
N ASP A 154 5.23 14.28 25.57
CA ASP A 154 6.59 14.34 26.10
C ASP A 154 6.71 15.51 27.09
N ARG A 155 6.68 15.22 28.40
CA ARG A 155 6.64 16.23 29.46
C ARG A 155 8.00 16.49 30.08
N CYS A 156 8.72 15.41 30.44
CA CYS A 156 10.01 15.50 31.11
C CYS A 156 11.20 15.12 30.22
N HIS A 157 10.95 14.54 29.05
CA HIS A 157 11.94 13.89 28.19
C HIS A 157 12.74 12.84 28.96
N LEU A 158 12.08 11.73 29.32
CA LEU A 158 12.72 10.59 29.97
C LEU A 158 13.61 9.88 28.94
N ASN A 159 14.93 9.79 29.17
CA ASN A 159 15.88 9.51 28.09
C ASN A 159 16.63 8.19 28.20
N GLY A 160 16.85 7.68 29.40
CA GLY A 160 17.78 6.57 29.58
C GLY A 160 17.56 5.80 30.85
N LEU A 161 18.09 4.57 30.86
CA LEU A 161 17.87 3.57 31.89
C LEU A 161 19.17 2.83 32.26
N ALA A 162 19.48 2.77 33.55
CA ALA A 162 20.55 1.96 34.11
C ALA A 162 19.98 0.78 34.89
N MET A 163 20.57 -0.39 34.63
CA MET A 163 20.27 -1.63 35.34
C MET A 163 21.30 -1.85 36.46
N VAL A 164 20.84 -2.20 37.66
CA VAL A 164 21.69 -2.66 38.77
C VAL A 164 21.23 -4.06 39.15
N GLU A 165 22.15 -5.02 39.16
CA GLU A 165 21.84 -6.43 39.47
C GLU A 165 20.64 -6.97 38.66
N GLY A 166 20.59 -6.67 37.36
CA GLY A 166 19.54 -7.15 36.46
C GLY A 166 18.20 -6.43 36.57
N LYS A 167 18.08 -5.38 37.40
CA LYS A 167 16.83 -4.64 37.63
C LYS A 167 16.94 -3.16 37.23
N PRO A 168 15.86 -2.55 36.70
CA PRO A 168 15.78 -1.10 36.50
C PRO A 168 16.02 -0.37 37.81
N ARG A 169 17.02 0.52 37.86
CA ARG A 169 17.39 1.23 39.09
C ARG A 169 17.50 2.73 38.93
N TYR A 170 18.15 3.22 37.87
CA TYR A 170 18.28 4.66 37.66
C TYR A 170 17.79 5.07 36.27
N VAL A 171 17.16 6.24 36.18
CA VAL A 171 16.76 6.84 34.91
C VAL A 171 17.22 8.28 34.80
N THR A 172 17.41 8.77 33.59
CA THR A 172 17.69 10.18 33.32
C THR A 172 16.51 10.87 32.66
N ALA A 173 16.28 12.14 32.99
CA ALA A 173 15.31 13.00 32.30
C ALA A 173 15.91 14.40 32.06
N CYS A 174 15.45 15.10 31.01
CA CYS A 174 15.91 16.48 30.75
C CYS A 174 15.37 17.50 31.75
N SER A 175 14.27 17.21 32.45
CA SER A 175 13.72 18.12 33.46
C SER A 175 12.76 17.41 34.43
N ARG A 176 12.29 18.18 35.43
CA ARG A 176 11.19 17.81 36.35
C ARG A 176 9.81 18.24 35.84
N SER A 177 9.69 18.64 34.56
CA SER A 177 8.45 19.17 34.01
C SER A 177 7.37 18.08 33.90
N ASP A 178 6.16 18.44 34.30
CA ASP A 178 4.92 17.69 34.05
C ASP A 178 4.01 18.42 33.05
N VAL A 179 4.62 19.27 32.22
CA VAL A 179 3.97 20.04 31.16
C VAL A 179 4.57 19.59 29.83
N VAL A 180 3.71 19.37 28.83
CA VAL A 180 4.12 19.00 27.47
C VAL A 180 5.20 19.96 26.96
N ASP A 181 6.28 19.41 26.42
CA ASP A 181 7.47 20.11 25.94
C ASP A 181 8.19 21.02 26.97
N GLY A 182 7.76 21.07 28.24
CA GLY A 182 8.33 22.00 29.24
C GLY A 182 9.80 21.74 29.57
N TRP A 183 10.32 20.56 29.24
CA TRP A 183 11.74 20.24 29.33
C TRP A 183 12.61 21.04 28.34
N ARG A 184 12.04 21.56 27.23
CA ARG A 184 12.78 22.29 26.20
C ARG A 184 13.41 23.58 26.73
N ASP A 185 12.77 24.23 27.69
CA ASP A 185 13.30 25.46 28.31
C ASP A 185 14.34 25.18 29.40
N LYS A 186 14.57 23.89 29.71
CA LYS A 186 15.40 23.42 30.83
C LYS A 186 16.60 22.58 30.36
N ARG A 187 16.92 22.61 29.06
CA ARG A 187 17.98 21.79 28.47
C ARG A 187 19.39 22.09 28.99
N ARG A 188 19.67 23.31 29.47
CA ARG A 188 21.02 23.71 29.90
C ARG A 188 21.41 23.14 31.27
N ASP A 189 20.47 23.01 32.20
CA ASP A 189 20.75 22.70 33.61
C ASP A 189 19.59 21.98 34.34
N GLY A 190 18.49 21.67 33.65
CA GLY A 190 17.32 21.04 34.25
C GLY A 190 17.42 19.53 34.42
N GLY A 191 18.43 18.91 33.81
CA GLY A 191 18.59 17.47 33.76
C GLY A 191 18.74 16.84 35.13
N ILE A 192 18.11 15.68 35.30
CA ILE A 192 18.04 14.95 36.56
C ILE A 192 18.33 13.46 36.37
N ILE A 193 18.73 12.82 37.47
CA ILE A 193 18.76 11.37 37.62
C ILE A 193 17.85 10.97 38.77
N ILE A 194 17.03 9.96 38.54
CA ILE A 194 16.02 9.47 39.47
C ILE A 194 16.35 8.02 39.83
N ASP A 195 16.30 7.69 41.11
CA ASP A 195 16.32 6.32 41.62
C ASP A 195 14.89 5.77 41.59
N ILE A 196 14.66 4.71 40.81
CA ILE A 196 13.34 4.12 40.60
C ILE A 196 12.78 3.50 41.88
N GLU A 197 13.63 2.98 42.78
CA GLU A 197 13.15 2.26 43.95
C GLU A 197 12.73 3.21 45.08
N SER A 198 13.48 4.29 45.28
CA SER A 198 13.19 5.29 46.30
C SER A 198 12.32 6.44 45.78
N ASP A 199 12.14 6.53 44.46
CA ASP A 199 11.46 7.65 43.78
C ASP A 199 12.17 9.01 43.96
N GLU A 200 13.42 9.01 44.47
CA GLU A 200 14.18 10.21 44.77
C GLU A 200 15.02 10.69 43.58
N ILE A 201 15.10 12.02 43.44
CA ILE A 201 16.03 12.65 42.49
C ILE A 201 17.41 12.76 43.15
N ILE A 202 18.30 11.83 42.80
CA ILE A 202 19.63 11.70 43.41
C ILE A 202 20.66 12.72 42.87
N LEU A 203 20.38 13.31 41.70
CA LEU A 203 21.20 14.37 41.12
C LEU A 203 20.36 15.26 40.20
N GLY A 204 20.64 16.57 40.20
CA GLY A 204 20.09 17.55 39.26
C GLY A 204 21.19 18.49 38.75
N GLY A 205 20.83 19.45 37.89
CA GLY A 205 21.80 20.42 37.37
C GLY A 205 22.52 19.97 36.10
N LEU A 206 22.13 18.82 35.52
CA LEU A 206 22.76 18.29 34.30
C LEU A 206 22.17 18.94 33.04
N SER A 207 22.93 18.91 31.95
CA SER A 207 22.53 19.38 30.64
C SER A 207 22.18 18.19 29.76
N MET A 208 20.88 17.92 29.61
CA MET A 208 20.34 16.79 28.82
C MET A 208 21.05 15.45 29.09
N PRO A 209 20.95 14.86 30.30
CA PRO A 209 21.67 13.62 30.62
C PRO A 209 21.11 12.40 29.86
N HIS A 210 22.00 11.63 29.23
CA HIS A 210 21.67 10.45 28.43
C HIS A 210 22.41 9.18 28.87
N SER A 211 21.85 8.05 28.44
CA SER A 211 22.48 6.72 28.47
C SER A 211 23.13 6.38 29.83
N PRO A 212 22.41 6.48 30.95
CA PRO A 212 22.96 6.09 32.24
C PRO A 212 23.23 4.58 32.25
N ARG A 213 24.37 4.18 32.80
CA ARG A 213 24.77 2.77 32.88
C ARG A 213 25.47 2.55 34.22
N PHE A 214 25.05 1.53 34.97
CA PHE A 214 25.77 1.13 36.17
C PHE A 214 26.84 0.10 35.78
N TYR A 215 28.10 0.43 35.99
CA TYR A 215 29.21 -0.40 35.55
C TYR A 215 30.41 -0.25 36.49
N GLN A 216 31.01 -1.39 36.87
CA GLN A 216 32.12 -1.46 37.85
C GLN A 216 31.83 -0.68 39.14
N GLY A 217 30.61 -0.81 39.67
CA GLY A 217 30.21 -0.19 40.95
C GLY A 217 29.93 1.31 40.90
N LYS A 218 29.92 1.93 39.70
CA LYS A 218 29.64 3.35 39.51
C LYS A 218 28.47 3.56 38.55
N LEU A 219 27.70 4.63 38.77
CA LEU A 219 26.67 5.09 37.84
C LEU A 219 27.30 6.06 36.84
N TRP A 220 27.57 5.59 35.63
CA TRP A 220 28.12 6.39 34.53
C TRP A 220 27.01 7.05 33.74
N VAL A 221 27.23 8.29 33.29
CA VAL A 221 26.24 9.10 32.59
C VAL A 221 26.92 9.98 31.55
N LEU A 222 26.23 10.21 30.42
CA LEU A 222 26.61 11.24 29.45
C LEU A 222 25.90 12.54 29.81
N ASN A 223 26.66 13.57 30.21
CA ASN A 223 26.14 14.93 30.33
C ASN A 223 26.14 15.57 28.94
N SER A 224 25.21 15.13 28.09
CA SER A 224 25.29 15.29 26.63
C SER A 224 25.34 16.75 26.18
N GLY A 225 24.64 17.64 26.88
CA GLY A 225 24.61 19.06 26.57
C GLY A 225 25.86 19.83 27.02
N THR A 226 26.79 19.21 27.74
CA THR A 226 28.17 19.73 27.95
C THR A 226 29.21 18.93 27.16
N GLY A 227 28.84 17.78 26.59
CA GLY A 227 29.76 16.86 25.92
C GLY A 227 30.66 16.13 26.91
N GLU A 228 30.25 15.92 28.16
CA GLU A 228 31.09 15.26 29.17
C GLU A 228 30.63 13.83 29.44
N PHE A 229 31.59 12.91 29.41
CA PHE A 229 31.44 11.55 29.94
C PHE A 229 31.97 11.52 31.38
N GLY A 230 31.20 10.97 32.31
CA GLY A 230 31.57 10.93 33.73
C GLY A 230 30.70 9.98 34.54
N TYR A 231 30.86 10.03 35.86
CA TYR A 231 30.07 9.23 36.79
C TYR A 231 29.46 10.08 37.90
N VAL A 232 28.43 9.54 38.54
CA VAL A 232 27.74 10.16 39.65
C VAL A 232 28.34 9.66 40.95
N ASP A 233 28.90 10.57 41.74
CA ASP A 233 29.19 10.31 43.14
C ASP A 233 27.89 10.50 43.92
N ILE A 234 27.18 9.39 44.14
CA ILE A 234 25.86 9.38 44.79
C ILE A 234 25.96 9.90 46.23
N ALA A 235 27.05 9.59 46.94
CA ALA A 235 27.23 10.02 48.32
C ALA A 235 27.45 11.54 48.42
N ALA A 236 28.17 12.12 47.45
CA ALA A 236 28.41 13.55 47.39
C ALA A 236 27.34 14.33 46.60
N GLY A 237 26.41 13.65 45.93
CA GLY A 237 25.35 14.27 45.12
C GLY A 237 25.88 15.12 43.96
N LYS A 238 26.95 14.66 43.29
CA LYS A 238 27.63 15.41 42.21
C LYS A 238 27.99 14.54 41.01
N PHE A 239 28.09 15.18 39.85
CA PHE A 239 28.65 14.59 38.64
C PHE A 239 30.17 14.85 38.59
N GLU A 240 30.93 13.79 38.39
CA GLU A 240 32.39 13.82 38.23
C GLU A 240 32.73 13.64 36.75
N PRO A 241 33.08 14.73 36.02
CA PRO A 241 33.48 14.65 34.63
C PRO A 241 34.82 13.92 34.52
N VAL A 242 34.92 12.97 33.58
CA VAL A 242 36.12 12.17 33.33
C VAL A 242 36.75 12.56 32.00
N THR A 243 35.95 12.70 30.94
CA THR A 243 36.44 12.99 29.59
C THR A 243 35.50 13.94 28.87
N PHE A 244 36.07 14.95 28.20
CA PHE A 244 35.33 15.78 27.26
C PHE A 244 35.28 15.10 25.88
N CYS A 245 34.07 14.93 25.35
CA CYS A 245 33.76 14.35 24.07
C CYS A 245 33.32 15.49 23.12
N PRO A 246 34.04 15.78 22.01
CA PRO A 246 33.76 16.94 21.17
C PRO A 246 32.54 16.70 20.25
N GLY A 247 31.35 16.67 20.84
CA GLY A 247 30.07 16.43 20.17
C GLY A 247 28.96 16.19 21.20
N TYR A 248 27.72 16.13 20.73
CA TYR A 248 26.58 15.75 21.57
C TYR A 248 26.69 14.25 21.88
N ALA A 249 27.05 13.92 23.12
CA ALA A 249 27.33 12.54 23.50
C ALA A 249 26.02 11.76 23.70
N ARG A 250 25.82 10.67 22.96
CA ARG A 250 24.63 9.83 23.06
C ARG A 250 24.95 8.39 22.70
N GLY A 251 24.41 7.45 23.48
CA GLY A 251 24.78 6.05 23.42
C GLY A 251 26.02 5.77 24.25
N LEU A 252 25.90 4.84 25.19
CA LEU A 252 26.98 4.42 26.08
C LEU A 252 26.96 2.90 26.26
N ALA A 253 28.10 2.28 25.95
CA ALA A 253 28.36 0.88 26.22
C ALA A 253 29.73 0.71 26.88
N PHE A 254 29.94 -0.45 27.50
CA PHE A 254 31.20 -0.79 28.17
C PHE A 254 31.74 -2.11 27.68
N TRP A 255 33.07 -2.20 27.63
CA TRP A 255 33.78 -3.45 27.45
C TRP A 255 35.03 -3.46 28.31
N ARG A 256 35.09 -4.36 29.30
CA ARG A 256 36.21 -4.47 30.25
C ARG A 256 36.49 -3.10 30.90
N ASN A 257 37.62 -2.48 30.61
CA ASN A 257 38.03 -1.18 31.16
C ASN A 257 37.81 -0.01 30.19
N TYR A 258 36.97 -0.17 29.17
CA TYR A 258 36.72 0.83 28.14
C TYR A 258 35.26 1.27 28.12
N ALA A 259 35.04 2.58 28.03
CA ALA A 259 33.77 3.16 27.61
C ALA A 259 33.76 3.33 26.09
N ILE A 260 32.63 2.98 25.46
CA ILE A 260 32.35 3.27 24.06
C ILE A 260 31.25 4.32 24.04
N VAL A 261 31.60 5.53 23.62
CA VAL A 261 30.70 6.70 23.64
C VAL A 261 30.36 7.10 22.21
N GLY A 262 29.07 7.18 21.89
CA GLY A 262 28.59 7.72 20.63
C GLY A 262 28.56 9.26 20.65
N LEU A 263 28.87 9.87 19.51
CA LEU A 263 28.88 11.31 19.32
C LEU A 263 28.06 11.70 18.10
N SER A 264 27.30 12.78 18.27
CA SER A 264 26.50 13.43 17.24
C SER A 264 26.93 14.88 17.05
N GLN A 265 26.77 15.40 15.84
CA GLN A 265 26.88 16.83 15.60
C GLN A 265 25.62 17.55 16.11
N PRO A 266 25.75 18.68 16.81
CA PRO A 266 24.61 19.54 17.14
C PRO A 266 23.89 19.99 15.87
N ARG A 267 22.55 20.00 15.86
CA ARG A 267 21.76 20.36 14.68
C ARG A 267 21.95 21.85 14.33
N GLY A 268 22.50 22.13 13.15
CA GLY A 268 22.45 23.47 12.56
C GLY A 268 21.06 23.77 12.01
N GLY A 269 20.19 24.38 12.82
CA GLY A 269 18.87 24.88 12.39
C GLY A 269 17.66 24.43 13.21
N ASP A 270 17.82 23.45 14.10
CA ASP A 270 16.74 22.95 14.97
C ASP A 270 16.87 23.57 16.38
N ARG A 271 15.79 24.15 16.91
CA ARG A 271 15.78 24.81 18.24
C ARG A 271 16.14 23.86 19.38
N THR A 272 16.13 22.54 19.15
CA THR A 272 16.30 21.48 20.16
C THR A 272 17.76 21.21 20.58
N PHE A 273 18.77 21.56 19.77
CA PHE A 273 20.19 21.35 20.09
C PHE A 273 21.06 22.61 19.99
N SER A 274 20.47 23.77 19.70
CA SER A 274 21.17 25.06 19.72
C SER A 274 21.16 25.69 21.11
N GLY A 275 22.25 26.39 21.47
CA GLY A 275 22.35 27.12 22.73
C GLY A 275 22.63 26.24 23.94
N LEU A 276 23.29 25.10 23.72
CA LEU A 276 23.74 24.21 24.80
C LEU A 276 25.12 24.67 25.31
N PRO A 277 25.47 24.39 26.59
CA PRO A 277 26.82 24.64 27.12
C PRO A 277 27.96 24.01 26.29
N LEU A 278 27.66 22.96 25.53
CA LEU A 278 28.57 22.33 24.58
C LEU A 278 29.13 23.32 23.54
N ASP A 279 28.32 24.26 23.03
CA ASP A 279 28.77 25.23 22.03
C ASP A 279 29.88 26.13 22.61
N ASP A 280 29.71 26.54 23.87
CA ASP A 280 30.67 27.35 24.63
C ASP A 280 31.97 26.55 24.88
N LEU A 281 31.85 25.27 25.27
CA LEU A 281 32.99 24.39 25.56
C LEU A 281 33.79 24.00 24.31
N LEU A 282 33.12 23.73 23.18
CA LEU A 282 33.77 23.48 21.89
C LEU A 282 34.58 24.69 21.44
N SER A 283 34.02 25.88 21.59
CA SER A 283 34.69 27.16 21.28
C SER A 283 35.89 27.40 22.20
N GLN A 284 35.74 27.19 23.52
CA GLN A 284 36.83 27.34 24.49
C GLN A 284 38.00 26.37 24.24
N LYS A 285 37.70 25.17 23.72
CA LYS A 285 38.69 24.12 23.43
C LYS A 285 39.18 24.13 21.98
N ASP A 286 38.82 25.16 21.20
CA ASP A 286 39.20 25.34 19.78
C ASP A 286 38.97 24.07 18.94
N THR A 287 37.78 23.50 19.04
CA THR A 287 37.44 22.28 18.33
C THR A 287 36.03 22.29 17.75
N GLN A 288 35.84 21.53 16.67
CA GLN A 288 34.56 21.40 15.98
C GLN A 288 33.83 20.11 16.42
N PRO A 289 32.48 20.11 16.46
CA PRO A 289 31.71 18.93 16.82
C PRO A 289 31.89 17.80 15.81
N ARG A 290 31.88 16.56 16.29
CA ARG A 290 32.15 15.35 15.50
C ARG A 290 31.01 14.35 15.62
N CYS A 291 30.77 13.61 14.54
CA CYS A 291 29.91 12.42 14.54
C CYS A 291 30.80 11.16 14.56
N GLY A 292 30.49 10.18 15.42
CA GLY A 292 31.24 8.93 15.49
C GLY A 292 31.35 8.30 16.87
N LEU A 293 32.39 7.51 17.13
CA LEU A 293 32.61 6.76 18.37
C LEU A 293 33.93 7.16 19.03
N LEU A 294 33.93 7.25 20.36
CA LEU A 294 35.15 7.37 21.19
C LEU A 294 35.33 6.15 22.08
N ILE A 295 36.57 5.67 22.19
CA ILE A 295 36.96 4.59 23.08
C ILE A 295 37.80 5.19 24.21
N ILE A 296 37.26 5.19 25.42
CA ILE A 296 37.84 5.88 26.58
C ILE A 296 38.28 4.86 27.63
N ASP A 297 39.52 4.94 28.09
CA ASP A 297 40.00 4.12 29.20
C ASP A 297 39.46 4.64 30.54
N LEU A 298 38.78 3.76 31.31
CA LEU A 298 38.09 4.14 32.54
C LEU A 298 39.02 4.51 33.70
N ASN A 299 40.26 4.04 33.69
CA ASN A 299 41.21 4.31 34.76
C ASN A 299 41.86 5.69 34.58
N THR A 300 42.11 6.07 33.33
CA THR A 300 42.85 7.28 32.99
C THR A 300 41.99 8.43 32.49
N GLY A 301 40.79 8.13 31.96
CA GLY A 301 39.93 9.10 31.27
C GLY A 301 40.45 9.51 29.89
N VAL A 302 41.49 8.85 29.37
CA VAL A 302 42.08 9.16 28.07
C VAL A 302 41.30 8.47 26.95
N THR A 303 40.98 9.20 25.90
CA THR A 303 40.48 8.65 24.63
C THR A 303 41.61 7.90 23.93
N LEU A 304 41.56 6.57 23.92
CA LEU A 304 42.55 5.72 23.28
C LEU A 304 42.36 5.63 21.77
N HIS A 305 41.12 5.41 21.34
CA HIS A 305 40.78 5.24 19.93
C HIS A 305 39.52 6.02 19.55
N TRP A 306 39.34 6.27 18.27
CA TRP A 306 38.16 6.94 17.73
C TRP A 306 37.80 6.46 16.32
N LEU A 307 36.50 6.53 16.02
CA LEU A 307 35.92 6.38 14.69
C LEU A 307 35.15 7.65 14.37
N ARG A 308 35.41 8.27 13.23
CA ARG A 308 34.69 9.44 12.70
C ARG A 308 33.85 9.03 11.51
N ILE A 309 32.67 9.63 11.45
CA ILE A 309 31.68 9.42 10.40
C ILE A 309 31.42 10.77 9.75
N GLU A 310 31.66 10.85 8.45
CA GLU A 310 31.49 12.07 7.65
C GLU A 310 30.50 11.83 6.50
N GLY A 311 29.80 12.88 6.08
CA GLY A 311 28.79 12.82 5.02
C GLY A 311 27.37 12.78 5.56
N THR A 312 26.59 11.77 5.15
CA THR A 312 25.14 11.72 5.36
C THR A 312 24.70 11.39 6.78
N ILE A 313 25.58 10.82 7.61
CA ILE A 313 25.31 10.54 9.04
C ILE A 313 25.96 11.63 9.89
N THR A 314 25.12 12.48 10.47
CA THR A 314 25.56 13.52 11.43
C THR A 314 25.09 13.22 12.86
N GLU A 315 24.24 12.21 13.05
CA GLU A 315 23.63 11.88 14.34
C GLU A 315 23.62 10.36 14.60
N LEU A 316 24.26 9.94 15.69
CA LEU A 316 24.11 8.63 16.32
C LEU A 316 23.08 8.71 17.44
N TYR A 317 22.36 7.60 17.65
CA TYR A 317 21.32 7.53 18.67
C TYR A 317 21.73 6.67 19.87
N ASP A 318 22.14 5.42 19.62
CA ASP A 318 22.62 4.53 20.67
C ASP A 318 23.77 3.65 20.16
N VAL A 319 24.53 3.06 21.09
CA VAL A 319 25.72 2.23 20.81
C VAL A 319 25.72 0.97 21.64
N GLY A 320 26.21 -0.13 21.07
CA GLY A 320 26.31 -1.42 21.75
C GLY A 320 27.59 -2.17 21.39
N VAL A 321 28.01 -3.07 22.29
CA VAL A 321 29.14 -3.96 22.08
C VAL A 321 28.61 -5.37 21.84
N ILE A 322 29.17 -6.06 20.85
CA ILE A 322 28.89 -7.46 20.54
C ILE A 322 30.16 -8.29 20.83
N PRO A 323 30.23 -8.96 22.00
CA PRO A 323 31.37 -9.77 22.38
C PRO A 323 31.55 -11.02 21.52
N GLY A 324 32.79 -11.46 21.33
CA GLY A 324 33.10 -12.72 20.65
C GLY A 324 32.75 -12.72 19.15
N CYS A 325 32.63 -11.55 18.56
CA CYS A 325 32.22 -11.34 17.18
C CYS A 325 33.27 -10.50 16.46
N ASN A 326 33.78 -10.98 15.32
CA ASN A 326 34.69 -10.20 14.48
C ASN A 326 33.93 -9.50 13.36
N ARG A 327 32.94 -10.16 12.74
CA ARG A 327 32.30 -9.65 11.53
C ARG A 327 30.80 -9.98 11.50
N PRO A 328 29.97 -9.17 12.17
CA PRO A 328 28.54 -9.37 12.21
C PRO A 328 27.83 -8.79 10.99
N MET A 329 26.69 -9.38 10.64
CA MET A 329 25.70 -8.81 9.72
C MET A 329 24.28 -9.04 10.23
N SER A 330 23.32 -8.31 9.64
CA SER A 330 21.91 -8.49 9.96
C SER A 330 21.02 -8.53 8.73
N LEU A 331 20.02 -9.41 8.72
CA LEU A 331 18.96 -9.37 7.71
C LEU A 331 17.83 -8.42 8.12
N GLY A 332 17.12 -7.91 7.13
CA GLY A 332 15.96 -7.05 7.31
C GLY A 332 14.83 -7.49 6.38
N PHE A 333 13.74 -6.72 6.38
CA PHE A 333 12.53 -7.05 5.61
C PHE A 333 12.55 -6.60 4.15
N GLN A 334 13.63 -5.95 3.71
CA GLN A 334 13.70 -5.27 2.42
C GLN A 334 14.42 -6.08 1.34
N THR A 335 15.07 -7.19 1.69
CA THR A 335 15.88 -7.94 0.72
C THR A 335 15.51 -9.43 0.69
N PRO A 336 15.60 -10.12 -0.47
CA PRO A 336 15.12 -11.49 -0.64
C PRO A 336 15.84 -12.54 0.22
N GLU A 337 17.02 -12.25 0.78
CA GLU A 337 17.81 -13.20 1.58
C GLU A 337 17.04 -13.71 2.80
N ILE A 338 16.13 -12.90 3.38
CA ILE A 338 15.30 -13.33 4.51
C ILE A 338 14.29 -14.43 4.12
N GLU A 339 13.92 -14.54 2.84
CA GLU A 339 13.03 -15.59 2.33
C GLU A 339 13.74 -16.95 2.20
N GLN A 340 15.07 -16.94 2.07
CA GLN A 340 15.87 -18.14 1.77
C GLN A 340 16.52 -18.75 3.02
N ILE A 341 16.79 -17.95 4.05
CA ILE A 341 17.43 -18.43 5.28
C ILE A 341 16.39 -18.95 6.26
N ILE A 342 16.07 -20.25 6.13
CA ILE A 342 15.19 -20.99 7.03
C ILE A 342 16.06 -21.76 8.04
N THR A 343 15.94 -21.42 9.32
CA THR A 343 16.59 -22.14 10.43
C THR A 343 15.58 -23.00 11.17
N LEU A 344 15.90 -24.28 11.36
CA LEU A 344 15.07 -25.23 12.10
C LEU A 344 15.73 -25.57 13.44
N GLU A 345 14.92 -25.82 14.47
CA GLU A 345 15.43 -26.41 15.72
C GLU A 345 16.03 -27.80 15.46
N PRO A 346 17.06 -28.24 16.22
CA PRO A 346 17.67 -29.55 16.05
C PRO A 346 16.66 -30.70 16.15
N LEU A 347 16.65 -31.58 15.15
CA LEU A 347 15.71 -32.72 15.01
C LEU A 347 15.83 -33.77 16.14
N ALA A 348 16.87 -33.71 16.99
CA ALA A 348 17.06 -34.59 18.14
C ALA A 348 15.90 -34.54 19.16
N THR A 349 15.03 -33.53 19.09
CA THR A 349 13.82 -33.40 19.90
C THR A 349 12.62 -34.23 19.39
N LEU A 350 12.73 -34.86 18.21
CA LEU A 350 11.65 -35.62 17.56
C LEU A 350 11.78 -37.15 17.72
N GLU A 351 12.93 -37.67 18.14
CA GLU A 351 13.09 -39.10 18.39
C GLU A 351 12.35 -39.52 19.68
N GLY A 352 11.20 -40.17 19.52
CA GLY A 352 10.45 -40.80 20.61
C GLY A 352 9.21 -40.06 21.11
N LYS A 353 8.95 -38.83 20.67
CA LYS A 353 7.67 -38.14 20.96
C LYS A 353 6.59 -38.58 19.97
N LYS A 354 5.89 -39.67 20.28
CA LYS A 354 4.54 -39.87 19.73
C LYS A 354 3.71 -38.65 20.11
N ILE A 355 3.04 -38.03 19.13
CA ILE A 355 2.02 -37.01 19.38
C ILE A 355 0.91 -37.71 20.17
N SER A 356 0.96 -37.64 21.50
CA SER A 356 -0.12 -38.12 22.35
C SER A 356 -1.31 -37.19 22.11
N SER A 357 -2.43 -37.75 21.69
CA SER A 357 -3.72 -37.08 21.81
C SER A 357 -3.87 -36.58 23.25
N PRO A 358 -4.24 -35.31 23.47
CA PRO A 358 -4.27 -34.74 24.80
C PRO A 358 -5.28 -35.52 25.64
N LYS A 359 -4.81 -36.18 26.70
CA LYS A 359 -5.68 -36.61 27.79
C LYS A 359 -6.24 -35.33 28.42
N ASN A 360 -7.55 -35.20 28.38
CA ASN A 360 -8.31 -34.21 29.15
C ASN A 360 -7.96 -34.31 30.63
N ASN A 361 -6.99 -33.51 31.07
CA ASN A 361 -6.91 -33.04 32.44
C ASN A 361 -7.00 -31.51 32.36
N PRO A 362 -8.05 -30.88 32.90
CA PRO A 362 -8.14 -29.42 32.91
C PRO A 362 -6.98 -28.83 33.72
N PRO A 363 -6.24 -27.83 33.21
CA PRO A 363 -5.25 -27.12 33.99
C PRO A 363 -5.93 -26.37 35.14
N THR A 364 -5.37 -26.50 36.33
CA THR A 364 -5.75 -25.74 37.52
C THR A 364 -5.46 -24.24 37.33
N ASN A 365 -6.46 -23.42 37.66
CA ASN A 365 -6.50 -21.93 37.71
C ASN A 365 -5.18 -21.28 38.20
N SER A 366 -4.75 -20.12 37.67
CA SER A 366 -5.43 -18.85 38.02
C SER A 366 -5.25 -17.63 37.09
N GLN A 367 -4.47 -17.63 36.00
CA GLN A 367 -4.17 -16.36 35.28
C GLN A 367 -4.94 -16.12 33.97
N TRP A 368 -5.75 -17.07 33.49
CA TRP A 368 -6.38 -16.99 32.17
C TRP A 368 -7.90 -16.71 32.16
N ARG A 369 -8.55 -16.63 33.33
CA ARG A 369 -10.03 -16.53 33.42
C ARG A 369 -10.58 -15.10 33.45
N GLU A 370 -9.84 -14.10 33.93
CA GLU A 370 -10.38 -12.74 34.02
C GLU A 370 -10.39 -11.99 32.67
N SER A 371 -9.46 -12.30 31.76
CA SER A 371 -9.31 -11.56 30.50
C SER A 371 -10.22 -12.03 29.37
N LEU A 372 -10.87 -13.19 29.50
CA LEU A 372 -11.82 -13.73 28.51
C LEU A 372 -13.29 -13.50 28.88
N GLN A 373 -13.60 -13.21 30.15
CA GLN A 373 -14.99 -13.04 30.60
C GLN A 373 -15.55 -11.63 30.36
N LEU A 374 -14.71 -10.64 30.10
CA LEU A 374 -15.14 -9.27 29.76
C LEU A 374 -15.32 -9.01 28.26
N HIS A 375 -14.76 -9.85 27.38
CA HIS A 375 -14.70 -9.56 25.94
C HIS A 375 -15.70 -10.33 25.07
N LEU A 376 -16.44 -11.29 25.63
CA LEU A 376 -17.40 -12.12 24.87
C LEU A 376 -18.87 -11.94 25.27
N MET A 377 -19.20 -11.00 26.16
CA MET A 377 -20.60 -10.74 26.55
C MET A 377 -21.29 -9.56 25.85
N HIS A 378 -20.61 -8.81 24.97
CA HIS A 378 -21.27 -7.75 24.20
C HIS A 378 -21.01 -7.93 22.71
N ARG A 379 -22.07 -8.34 22.00
CA ARG A 379 -22.27 -8.43 20.53
C ARG A 379 -21.98 -9.80 19.90
N VAL A 380 -23.01 -10.64 19.80
CA VAL A 380 -23.67 -11.01 18.51
C VAL A 380 -25.13 -11.41 18.82
N PRO A 381 -26.15 -10.96 18.05
CA PRO A 381 -27.56 -11.32 18.25
C PRO A 381 -27.87 -12.79 17.96
N GLN A 382 -28.88 -13.29 18.66
CA GLN A 382 -29.56 -14.58 18.45
C GLN A 382 -30.10 -14.74 17.02
N ILE A 383 -30.37 -16.01 16.63
CA ILE A 383 -31.06 -16.59 15.44
C ILE A 383 -30.04 -17.46 14.66
N PHE A 384 -30.00 -18.81 14.77
CA PHE A 384 -31.03 -19.79 14.38
C PHE A 384 -30.97 -21.10 15.22
N THR A 385 -32.12 -21.44 15.83
CA THR A 385 -32.84 -22.75 15.83
C THR A 385 -32.05 -24.07 16.02
N THR A 386 -32.20 -24.78 17.14
CA THR A 386 -33.25 -25.82 17.40
C THR A 386 -33.41 -26.86 16.29
N ASN A 387 -32.47 -27.81 16.18
CA ASN A 387 -32.67 -29.05 15.41
C ASN A 387 -32.53 -30.29 16.33
N PRO A 388 -33.64 -31.02 16.61
CA PRO A 388 -33.62 -32.23 17.45
C PRO A 388 -32.84 -33.42 16.87
N GLU A 389 -32.62 -33.48 15.55
CA GLU A 389 -31.94 -34.61 14.90
C GLU A 389 -30.45 -34.68 15.24
N ILE A 390 -29.82 -33.54 15.55
CA ILE A 390 -28.42 -33.47 15.99
C ILE A 390 -28.26 -34.03 17.42
N THR A 391 -29.32 -33.98 18.24
CA THR A 391 -29.28 -34.47 19.62
C THR A 391 -29.30 -36.00 19.67
N GLN A 392 -29.88 -36.67 18.67
CA GLN A 392 -29.96 -38.13 18.61
C GLN A 392 -28.67 -38.79 18.10
N LEU A 393 -27.88 -38.09 17.29
CA LEU A 393 -26.59 -38.56 16.77
C LEU A 393 -25.47 -38.56 17.82
N VAL A 394 -25.55 -37.68 18.83
CA VAL A 394 -24.55 -37.56 19.90
C VAL A 394 -24.68 -38.67 20.95
N ALA A 395 -25.87 -39.28 21.11
CA ALA A 395 -26.11 -40.32 22.11
C ALA A 395 -25.56 -41.71 21.73
N GLN A 396 -25.21 -41.96 20.46
CA GLN A 396 -24.71 -43.27 20.02
C GLN A 396 -23.19 -43.47 20.20
N PHE A 397 -22.45 -42.44 20.60
CA PHE A 397 -20.97 -42.51 20.69
C PHE A 397 -20.41 -42.63 22.12
N GLN A 398 -21.24 -42.89 23.13
CA GLN A 398 -20.78 -43.07 24.51
C GLN A 398 -21.13 -44.45 25.07
N ASN A 399 -20.44 -45.50 24.60
CA ASN A 399 -20.10 -46.65 25.46
C ASN A 399 -19.02 -47.55 24.83
N PRO A 400 -17.83 -47.66 25.44
CA PRO A 400 -16.77 -48.56 24.97
C PRO A 400 -16.70 -49.81 25.85
N THR A 401 -17.05 -50.98 25.32
CA THR A 401 -16.52 -52.28 25.77
C THR A 401 -16.95 -53.38 24.81
N HIS A 402 -16.03 -53.82 23.94
CA HIS A 402 -15.67 -55.23 23.70
C HIS A 402 -14.78 -55.31 22.45
N GLN A 403 -13.50 -55.68 22.66
CA GLN A 403 -12.67 -56.24 21.59
C GLN A 403 -13.13 -57.68 21.28
N PRO A 404 -12.96 -58.11 20.03
CA PRO A 404 -12.11 -59.29 19.87
C PRO A 404 -11.05 -59.13 18.76
N HIS A 405 -9.94 -59.82 19.01
CA HIS A 405 -8.77 -60.02 18.17
C HIS A 405 -9.09 -60.50 16.75
N ILE A 406 -8.41 -59.93 15.75
CA ILE A 406 -8.05 -60.64 14.51
C ILE A 406 -6.59 -60.31 14.12
N ASN A 407 -5.82 -61.38 13.98
CA ASN A 407 -4.42 -61.45 13.58
C ASN A 407 -4.16 -60.87 12.18
N GLN A 408 -3.16 -60.00 12.06
CA GLN A 408 -2.51 -59.69 10.77
C GLN A 408 -1.25 -60.55 10.61
N PRO A 409 -1.07 -61.29 9.50
CA PRO A 409 0.23 -61.86 9.18
C PRO A 409 1.08 -60.83 8.40
N LYS A 410 2.30 -60.62 8.91
CA LYS A 410 3.41 -59.96 8.22
C LYS A 410 3.79 -60.76 6.96
N ILE A 411 3.93 -60.10 5.82
CA ILE A 411 4.71 -60.64 4.69
C ILE A 411 5.69 -59.58 4.19
N SER A 412 6.97 -59.95 4.28
CA SER A 412 8.14 -59.19 3.86
C SER A 412 8.39 -59.24 2.36
N ARG A 413 8.96 -58.16 1.83
CA ARG A 413 9.59 -58.08 0.51
C ARG A 413 10.69 -59.13 0.35
N LYS A 414 10.52 -60.06 -0.59
CA LYS A 414 11.55 -60.61 -1.50
C LYS A 414 10.93 -61.67 -2.43
N ASN A 415 11.35 -61.62 -3.70
CA ASN A 415 11.17 -62.63 -4.75
C ASN A 415 9.76 -62.88 -5.31
N LYS A 416 9.50 -62.36 -6.52
CA LYS A 416 8.89 -63.12 -7.65
C LYS A 416 8.90 -62.29 -8.95
N HIS A 417 10.08 -62.17 -9.56
CA HIS A 417 10.20 -62.22 -11.02
C HIS A 417 10.32 -63.70 -11.41
N LYS A 418 9.73 -64.08 -12.55
CA LYS A 418 9.55 -65.45 -13.08
C LYS A 418 8.34 -66.24 -12.56
N LYS A 419 7.13 -65.91 -13.05
CA LYS A 419 6.12 -66.91 -13.53
C LYS A 419 4.84 -66.24 -14.11
N ILE A 420 4.97 -65.39 -15.12
CA ILE A 420 3.85 -65.06 -16.05
C ILE A 420 4.45 -64.97 -17.46
N ILE A 421 5.03 -66.07 -17.95
CA ILE A 421 5.52 -66.20 -19.34
C ILE A 421 5.05 -67.52 -19.99
N SER A 422 4.30 -68.39 -19.30
CA SER A 422 4.02 -69.75 -19.83
C SER A 422 2.55 -70.11 -20.04
N THR A 423 1.59 -69.17 -20.01
CA THR A 423 0.16 -69.52 -20.21
C THR A 423 -0.63 -68.49 -21.02
N ALA A 424 0.04 -67.75 -21.91
CA ALA A 424 -0.60 -66.87 -22.90
C ALA A 424 -0.07 -67.13 -24.33
N LYS A 425 0.49 -68.31 -24.58
CA LYS A 425 1.15 -68.67 -25.85
C LYS A 425 0.46 -69.81 -26.62
N ALA A 426 -0.79 -70.13 -26.30
CA ALA A 426 -1.51 -71.26 -26.92
C ALA A 426 -2.97 -70.98 -27.37
N ILE A 427 -3.46 -69.73 -27.34
CA ILE A 427 -4.80 -69.38 -27.87
C ILE A 427 -4.75 -68.12 -28.76
N SER A 428 -3.78 -68.04 -29.68
CA SER A 428 -3.83 -67.04 -30.76
C SER A 428 -3.09 -67.48 -32.03
N GLN A 429 -3.10 -68.78 -32.33
CA GLN A 429 -2.72 -69.30 -33.63
C GLN A 429 -3.95 -69.92 -34.29
N GLN A 430 -4.86 -69.06 -34.76
CA GLN A 430 -5.78 -69.33 -35.87
C GLN A 430 -6.57 -68.03 -36.14
N ASN A 431 -5.91 -67.10 -36.82
CA ASN A 431 -6.46 -66.19 -37.83
C ASN A 431 -5.32 -65.28 -38.29
N GLN A 432 -4.97 -65.38 -39.57
CA GLN A 432 -3.87 -64.64 -40.20
C GLN A 432 -4.11 -63.11 -40.10
N PRO A 433 -3.15 -62.30 -39.63
CA PRO A 433 -3.25 -60.85 -39.72
C PRO A 433 -2.76 -60.38 -41.11
N LEU A 434 -3.62 -59.64 -41.82
CA LEU A 434 -3.13 -58.71 -42.85
C LEU A 434 -2.25 -57.63 -42.18
N ASN A 435 -1.22 -57.22 -42.90
CA ASN A 435 -0.06 -56.45 -42.47
C ASN A 435 -0.42 -54.96 -42.17
N VAL A 436 -0.64 -54.57 -40.90
CA VAL A 436 -0.91 -53.15 -40.49
C VAL A 436 0.18 -52.57 -39.57
N VAL A 437 1.04 -53.44 -39.02
CA VAL A 437 1.89 -53.13 -37.87
C VAL A 437 3.00 -52.08 -38.14
N PRO A 438 3.72 -52.07 -39.28
CA PRO A 438 4.87 -51.17 -39.45
C PRO A 438 4.52 -49.68 -39.58
N GLN A 439 3.43 -49.36 -40.29
CA GLN A 439 3.03 -47.96 -40.53
C GLN A 439 2.42 -47.33 -39.28
N LEU A 440 1.63 -48.10 -38.52
CA LEU A 440 1.05 -47.64 -37.26
C LEU A 440 2.13 -47.40 -36.20
N ASP A 441 3.09 -48.31 -36.04
CA ASP A 441 4.20 -48.15 -35.10
C ASP A 441 5.05 -46.92 -35.46
N ARG A 442 5.28 -46.68 -36.75
CA ARG A 442 5.96 -45.48 -37.23
C ARG A 442 5.17 -44.21 -36.95
N ALA A 443 3.84 -44.22 -37.16
CA ALA A 443 2.97 -43.09 -36.86
C ALA A 443 2.97 -42.75 -35.36
N LEU A 444 2.93 -43.78 -34.49
CA LEU A 444 3.03 -43.62 -33.03
C LEU A 444 4.38 -43.05 -32.62
N GLN A 445 5.48 -43.51 -33.23
CA GLN A 445 6.82 -42.99 -32.96
C GLN A 445 6.95 -41.51 -33.37
N LEU A 446 6.42 -41.14 -34.54
CA LEU A 446 6.41 -39.74 -34.99
C LEU A 446 5.56 -38.86 -34.07
N HIS A 447 4.41 -39.37 -33.61
CA HIS A 447 3.57 -38.67 -32.63
C HIS A 447 4.34 -38.46 -31.31
N GLN A 448 5.04 -39.48 -30.80
CA GLN A 448 5.88 -39.36 -29.61
C GLN A 448 7.01 -38.34 -29.78
N ASN A 449 7.58 -38.25 -30.99
CA ASN A 449 8.60 -37.29 -31.36
C ASN A 449 8.04 -35.89 -31.72
N GLN A 450 6.75 -35.63 -31.48
CA GLN A 450 6.05 -34.37 -31.77
C GLN A 450 6.03 -33.97 -33.27
N GLN A 451 6.25 -34.92 -34.17
CA GLN A 451 6.15 -34.72 -35.62
C GLN A 451 4.71 -34.98 -36.09
N PHE A 452 3.79 -34.13 -35.64
CA PHE A 452 2.35 -34.38 -35.73
C PHE A 452 1.81 -34.46 -37.17
N ASP A 453 2.22 -33.60 -38.10
CA ASP A 453 1.75 -33.65 -39.49
C ASP A 453 2.18 -34.92 -40.23
N ALA A 454 3.41 -35.38 -40.00
CA ALA A 454 3.91 -36.63 -40.54
C ALA A 454 3.20 -37.84 -39.91
N ALA A 455 2.92 -37.79 -38.60
CA ALA A 455 2.14 -38.81 -37.91
C ALA A 455 0.69 -38.87 -38.45
N ILE A 456 0.02 -37.73 -38.63
CA ILE A 456 -1.33 -37.62 -39.21
C ILE A 456 -1.38 -38.27 -40.59
N SER A 457 -0.40 -37.96 -41.44
CA SER A 457 -0.31 -38.54 -42.80
C SER A 457 -0.23 -40.06 -42.78
N LEU A 458 0.54 -40.64 -41.84
CA LEU A 458 0.64 -42.10 -41.70
C LEU A 458 -0.61 -42.71 -41.04
N TYR A 459 -1.23 -42.04 -40.07
CA TYR A 459 -2.52 -42.49 -39.54
C TYR A 459 -3.59 -42.51 -40.64
N GLN A 460 -3.63 -41.51 -41.51
CA GLN A 460 -4.53 -41.50 -42.67
C GLN A 460 -4.29 -42.69 -43.61
N GLN A 461 -3.04 -43.04 -43.89
CA GLN A 461 -2.71 -44.23 -44.70
C GLN A 461 -3.19 -45.53 -44.03
N VAL A 462 -3.00 -45.66 -42.72
CA VAL A 462 -3.52 -46.80 -41.94
C VAL A 462 -5.04 -46.86 -42.02
N LEU A 463 -5.72 -45.72 -41.93
CA LEU A 463 -7.19 -45.63 -41.98
C LEU A 463 -7.77 -45.81 -43.39
N GLN A 464 -7.02 -45.54 -44.46
CA GLN A 464 -7.43 -45.90 -45.83
C GLN A 464 -7.51 -47.41 -46.01
N GLN A 465 -6.61 -48.17 -45.38
CA GLN A 465 -6.60 -49.64 -45.45
C GLN A 465 -7.53 -50.26 -44.41
N HIS A 466 -7.67 -49.62 -43.24
CA HIS A 466 -8.47 -50.07 -42.11
C HIS A 466 -9.31 -48.92 -41.53
N PRO A 467 -10.46 -48.58 -42.16
CA PRO A 467 -11.26 -47.41 -41.78
C PRO A 467 -11.75 -47.39 -40.32
N HIS A 468 -11.89 -48.55 -39.69
CA HIS A 468 -12.38 -48.68 -38.31
C HIS A 468 -11.25 -48.96 -37.29
N HIS A 469 -10.00 -48.61 -37.60
CA HIS A 469 -8.88 -48.86 -36.70
C HIS A 469 -8.83 -47.87 -35.52
N LEU A 470 -9.45 -48.24 -34.39
CA LEU A 470 -9.68 -47.39 -33.22
C LEU A 470 -8.43 -46.65 -32.70
N VAL A 471 -7.28 -47.32 -32.61
CA VAL A 471 -6.03 -46.70 -32.12
C VAL A 471 -5.52 -45.63 -33.08
N ALA A 472 -5.72 -45.81 -34.39
CA ALA A 472 -5.27 -44.85 -35.40
C ALA A 472 -6.20 -43.63 -35.41
N LEU A 473 -7.52 -43.83 -35.36
CA LEU A 473 -8.51 -42.75 -35.22
C LEU A 473 -8.27 -41.92 -33.95
N THR A 474 -8.05 -42.57 -32.81
CA THR A 474 -7.86 -41.88 -31.52
C THR A 474 -6.58 -41.02 -31.52
N ASN A 475 -5.46 -41.59 -31.97
CA ASN A 475 -4.17 -40.86 -31.98
C ASN A 475 -4.09 -39.83 -33.10
N MET A 476 -4.77 -40.04 -34.23
CA MET A 476 -4.95 -39.03 -35.27
C MET A 476 -5.79 -37.86 -34.75
N GLY A 477 -6.91 -38.13 -34.07
CA GLY A 477 -7.73 -37.10 -33.44
C GLY A 477 -6.93 -36.23 -32.47
N LYS A 478 -6.11 -36.85 -31.61
CA LYS A 478 -5.20 -36.14 -30.70
C LYS A 478 -4.13 -35.34 -31.43
N ALA A 479 -3.52 -35.90 -32.48
CA ALA A 479 -2.51 -35.17 -33.26
C ALA A 479 -3.14 -33.96 -33.98
N LEU A 480 -4.33 -34.12 -34.55
CA LEU A 480 -5.11 -33.05 -35.19
C LEU A 480 -5.46 -31.92 -34.20
N GLN A 481 -5.74 -32.26 -32.94
CA GLN A 481 -5.90 -31.26 -31.87
C GLN A 481 -4.64 -30.44 -31.64
N THR A 482 -3.49 -31.11 -31.55
CA THR A 482 -2.21 -30.43 -31.30
C THR A 482 -1.83 -29.46 -32.42
N VAL A 483 -2.18 -29.76 -33.67
CA VAL A 483 -1.92 -28.88 -34.83
C VAL A 483 -3.06 -27.90 -35.14
N GLY A 484 -4.08 -27.82 -34.28
CA GLY A 484 -5.20 -26.86 -34.42
C GLY A 484 -6.26 -27.23 -35.47
N ARG A 485 -6.19 -28.43 -36.08
CA ARG A 485 -7.15 -28.93 -37.07
C ARG A 485 -8.40 -29.51 -36.38
N HIS A 486 -9.07 -28.69 -35.57
CA HIS A 486 -10.13 -29.14 -34.66
C HIS A 486 -11.37 -29.71 -35.38
N GLN A 487 -11.72 -29.22 -36.56
CA GLN A 487 -12.86 -29.74 -37.32
C GLN A 487 -12.62 -31.19 -37.76
N GLU A 488 -11.43 -31.49 -38.26
CA GLU A 488 -11.04 -32.85 -38.64
C GLU A 488 -10.89 -33.74 -37.41
N ALA A 489 -10.40 -33.19 -36.30
CA ALA A 489 -10.34 -33.92 -35.03
C ALA A 489 -11.73 -34.33 -34.54
N ILE A 490 -12.74 -33.45 -34.64
CA ILE A 490 -14.13 -33.75 -34.28
C ILE A 490 -14.66 -34.91 -35.11
N LEU A 491 -14.48 -34.87 -36.43
CA LEU A 491 -14.92 -35.94 -37.33
C LEU A 491 -14.23 -37.27 -37.00
N THR A 492 -12.90 -37.24 -36.84
CA THR A 492 -12.09 -38.43 -36.57
C THR A 492 -12.41 -39.05 -35.20
N LEU A 493 -12.61 -38.22 -34.17
CA LEU A 493 -12.97 -38.68 -32.82
C LEU A 493 -14.42 -39.17 -32.77
N SER A 494 -15.34 -38.60 -33.55
CA SER A 494 -16.72 -39.09 -33.67
C SER A 494 -16.76 -40.49 -34.28
N GLN A 495 -15.97 -40.74 -35.33
CA GLN A 495 -15.79 -42.08 -35.90
C GLN A 495 -15.22 -43.07 -34.87
N ALA A 496 -14.26 -42.64 -34.04
CA ALA A 496 -13.74 -43.48 -32.95
C ALA A 496 -14.82 -43.83 -31.91
N ILE A 497 -15.71 -42.88 -31.59
CA ILE A 497 -16.83 -43.06 -30.65
C ILE A 497 -17.89 -44.02 -31.22
N GLU A 498 -18.20 -43.97 -32.51
CA GLU A 498 -19.10 -44.93 -33.15
C GLU A 498 -18.61 -46.38 -33.00
N ILE A 499 -17.28 -46.58 -33.04
CA ILE A 499 -16.65 -47.89 -32.89
C ILE A 499 -16.57 -48.33 -31.42
N ASN A 500 -16.32 -47.40 -30.50
CA ASN A 500 -16.27 -47.68 -29.06
C ASN A 500 -17.00 -46.59 -28.25
N PRO A 501 -18.33 -46.65 -28.15
CA PRO A 501 -19.12 -45.59 -27.52
C PRO A 501 -18.91 -45.51 -26.00
N THR A 502 -18.39 -46.58 -25.40
CA THR A 502 -18.15 -46.68 -23.94
C THR A 502 -16.80 -46.12 -23.51
N ALA A 503 -15.93 -45.69 -24.44
CA ALA A 503 -14.62 -45.13 -24.10
C ALA A 503 -14.72 -43.66 -23.67
N SER A 504 -14.71 -43.43 -22.34
CA SER A 504 -14.75 -42.10 -21.70
C SER A 504 -13.71 -41.10 -22.26
N GLN A 505 -12.50 -41.58 -22.55
CA GLN A 505 -11.39 -40.76 -23.07
C GLN A 505 -11.70 -40.14 -24.44
N LEU A 506 -12.48 -40.81 -25.30
CA LEU A 506 -12.86 -40.28 -26.61
C LEU A 506 -13.79 -39.08 -26.49
N HIS A 507 -14.78 -39.17 -25.59
CA HIS A 507 -15.68 -38.06 -25.26
C HIS A 507 -14.91 -36.89 -24.63
N PHE A 508 -13.92 -37.17 -23.77
CA PHE A 508 -13.03 -36.15 -23.22
C PHE A 508 -12.19 -35.44 -24.30
N TYR A 509 -11.57 -36.17 -25.23
CA TYR A 509 -10.86 -35.55 -26.35
C TYR A 509 -11.81 -34.78 -27.27
N LEU A 510 -12.96 -35.33 -27.64
CA LEU A 510 -13.96 -34.66 -28.48
C LEU A 510 -14.36 -33.30 -27.87
N SER A 511 -14.60 -33.27 -26.55
CA SER A 511 -14.98 -32.04 -25.84
C SER A 511 -13.95 -30.91 -25.98
N GLN A 512 -12.66 -31.21 -26.00
CA GLN A 512 -11.61 -30.21 -26.17
C GLN A 512 -11.63 -29.57 -27.56
N SER A 513 -11.85 -30.37 -28.62
CA SER A 513 -12.00 -29.83 -29.99
C SER A 513 -13.29 -29.03 -30.15
N LEU A 514 -14.41 -29.51 -29.58
CA LEU A 514 -15.68 -28.79 -29.61
C LEU A 514 -15.58 -27.44 -28.91
N LYS A 515 -14.90 -27.39 -27.74
CA LYS A 515 -14.62 -26.15 -27.03
C LYS A 515 -13.79 -25.19 -27.88
N ALA A 516 -12.75 -25.67 -28.55
CA ALA A 516 -11.89 -24.86 -29.43
C ALA A 516 -12.63 -24.29 -30.66
N GLN A 517 -13.67 -24.99 -31.14
CA GLN A 517 -14.57 -24.51 -32.20
C GLN A 517 -15.70 -23.61 -31.69
N GLY A 518 -15.74 -23.28 -30.39
CA GLY A 518 -16.81 -22.47 -29.79
C GLY A 518 -18.13 -23.23 -29.58
N GLU A 519 -18.17 -24.54 -29.82
CA GLU A 519 -19.35 -25.38 -29.61
C GLU A 519 -19.49 -25.77 -28.12
N ILE A 520 -19.58 -24.76 -27.24
CA ILE A 520 -19.49 -24.90 -25.78
C ILE A 520 -20.55 -25.86 -25.21
N ALA A 521 -21.79 -25.79 -25.69
CA ALA A 521 -22.87 -26.66 -25.21
C ALA A 521 -22.61 -28.13 -25.53
N LYS A 522 -22.10 -28.43 -26.74
CA LYS A 522 -21.74 -29.81 -27.13
C LYS A 522 -20.52 -30.29 -26.36
N ALA A 523 -19.53 -29.43 -26.13
CA ALA A 523 -18.36 -29.75 -25.32
C ALA A 523 -18.75 -30.15 -23.89
N ALA A 524 -19.65 -29.39 -23.25
CA ALA A 524 -20.18 -29.73 -21.92
C ALA A 524 -20.95 -31.06 -21.92
N ALA A 525 -21.76 -31.32 -22.95
CA ALA A 525 -22.47 -32.60 -23.10
C ALA A 525 -21.50 -33.79 -23.23
N SER A 526 -20.46 -33.68 -24.06
CA SER A 526 -19.40 -34.70 -24.18
C SER A 526 -18.68 -34.94 -22.85
N LEU A 527 -18.40 -33.90 -22.07
CA LEU A 527 -17.77 -34.05 -20.74
C LEU A 527 -18.67 -34.75 -19.74
N ARG A 528 -19.98 -34.43 -19.73
CA ARG A 528 -20.96 -35.14 -18.90
C ARG A 528 -21.05 -36.63 -19.27
N GLU A 529 -20.98 -36.95 -20.55
CA GLU A 529 -20.96 -38.34 -21.00
C GLU A 529 -19.67 -39.06 -20.60
N ALA A 530 -18.51 -38.39 -20.70
CA ALA A 530 -17.24 -38.93 -20.21
C ALA A 530 -17.30 -39.26 -18.70
N ILE A 531 -17.92 -38.38 -17.89
CA ILE A 531 -18.13 -38.58 -16.45
C ILE A 531 -19.13 -39.71 -16.18
N ARG A 532 -20.22 -39.80 -16.97
CA ARG A 532 -21.22 -40.88 -16.84
C ARG A 532 -20.60 -42.25 -17.10
N LEU A 533 -19.73 -42.35 -18.11
CA LEU A 533 -19.01 -43.57 -18.48
C LEU A 533 -17.89 -43.91 -17.49
N GLN A 534 -17.24 -42.89 -16.92
CA GLN A 534 -16.17 -43.04 -15.95
C GLN A 534 -16.32 -42.01 -14.81
N PRO A 535 -17.01 -42.37 -13.71
CA PRO A 535 -17.28 -41.44 -12.62
C PRO A 535 -16.06 -40.92 -11.87
N ASP A 536 -14.90 -41.60 -11.93
CA ASP A 536 -13.65 -41.18 -11.32
C ASP A 536 -12.76 -40.33 -12.25
N PHE A 537 -13.26 -39.89 -13.41
CA PHE A 537 -12.49 -39.13 -14.39
C PHE A 537 -12.31 -37.65 -13.99
N TRP A 538 -11.44 -37.38 -13.01
CA TRP A 538 -11.20 -36.02 -12.46
C TRP A 538 -10.83 -34.96 -13.52
N GLY A 539 -10.15 -35.33 -14.61
CA GLY A 539 -9.84 -34.43 -15.71
C GLY A 539 -11.09 -33.90 -16.43
N ALA A 540 -12.13 -34.74 -16.58
CA ALA A 540 -13.39 -34.35 -17.19
C ALA A 540 -14.17 -33.38 -16.29
N TYR A 541 -14.19 -33.61 -14.97
CA TYR A 541 -14.78 -32.67 -14.01
C TYR A 541 -14.10 -31.30 -14.04
N ASN A 542 -12.76 -31.23 -14.04
CA ASN A 542 -12.06 -29.95 -14.11
C ASN A 542 -12.40 -29.17 -15.39
N ASN A 543 -12.41 -29.84 -16.55
CA ASN A 543 -12.73 -29.17 -17.82
C ASN A 543 -14.20 -28.73 -17.90
N LEU A 544 -15.13 -29.51 -17.32
CA LEU A 544 -16.54 -29.13 -17.22
C LEU A 544 -16.69 -27.92 -16.30
N GLY A 545 -16.02 -27.91 -15.15
CA GLY A 545 -15.98 -26.78 -14.23
C GLY A 545 -15.52 -25.49 -14.92
N THR A 546 -14.47 -25.55 -15.76
CA THR A 546 -13.98 -24.37 -16.50
C THR A 546 -15.01 -23.86 -17.51
N ILE A 547 -15.80 -24.75 -18.14
CA ILE A 547 -16.88 -24.33 -19.03
C ILE A 547 -18.00 -23.65 -18.24
N LEU A 548 -18.41 -24.24 -17.11
CA LEU A 548 -19.47 -23.69 -16.25
C LEU A 548 -19.06 -22.34 -15.64
N GLN A 549 -17.80 -22.20 -15.22
CA GLN A 549 -17.23 -20.94 -14.74
C GLN A 549 -17.30 -19.85 -15.82
N ALA A 550 -16.93 -20.17 -17.06
CA ALA A 550 -17.03 -19.23 -18.18
C ALA A 550 -18.50 -18.85 -18.52
N GLN A 551 -19.46 -19.71 -18.17
CA GLN A 551 -20.90 -19.45 -18.26
C GLN A 551 -21.47 -18.74 -17.02
N ASN A 552 -20.61 -18.32 -16.08
CA ASN A 552 -20.97 -17.71 -14.81
C ASN A 552 -21.85 -18.58 -13.90
N GLN A 553 -21.84 -19.91 -14.11
CA GLN A 553 -22.49 -20.91 -13.25
C GLN A 553 -21.52 -21.33 -12.13
N LEU A 554 -21.23 -20.39 -11.23
CA LEU A 554 -20.17 -20.55 -10.21
C LEU A 554 -20.42 -21.71 -9.22
N PRO A 555 -21.65 -21.95 -8.71
CA PRO A 555 -21.91 -23.08 -7.81
C PRO A 555 -21.65 -24.44 -8.45
N GLU A 556 -22.14 -24.65 -9.68
CA GLU A 556 -21.96 -25.90 -10.42
C GLU A 556 -20.50 -26.11 -10.84
N ALA A 557 -19.78 -25.02 -11.14
CA ALA A 557 -18.34 -25.06 -11.39
C ALA A 557 -17.57 -25.50 -10.14
N ALA A 558 -17.89 -24.93 -8.96
CA ALA A 558 -17.28 -25.31 -7.70
C ALA A 558 -17.50 -26.79 -7.36
N GLU A 559 -18.72 -27.30 -7.58
CA GLU A 559 -19.04 -28.72 -7.40
C GLU A 559 -18.18 -29.61 -8.32
N CYS A 560 -18.00 -29.22 -9.59
CA CYS A 560 -17.13 -29.94 -10.51
C CYS A 560 -15.68 -29.98 -9.99
N TYR A 561 -15.12 -28.85 -9.54
CA TYR A 561 -13.76 -28.82 -9.01
C TYR A 561 -13.62 -29.63 -7.71
N GLN A 562 -14.62 -29.59 -6.83
CA GLN A 562 -14.63 -30.39 -5.61
C GLN A 562 -14.67 -31.89 -5.93
N ASN A 563 -15.48 -32.31 -6.90
CA ASN A 563 -15.51 -33.70 -7.37
C ASN A 563 -14.17 -34.13 -7.98
N ALA A 564 -13.52 -33.27 -8.77
CA ALA A 564 -12.17 -33.55 -9.27
C ALA A 564 -11.17 -33.79 -8.13
N LEU A 565 -11.22 -32.99 -7.07
CA LEU A 565 -10.35 -33.10 -5.89
C LEU A 565 -10.69 -34.30 -4.99
N ASN A 566 -11.96 -34.73 -4.95
CA ASN A 566 -12.37 -35.93 -4.22
C ASN A 566 -11.72 -37.20 -4.80
N TYR A 567 -11.61 -37.28 -6.13
CA TYR A 567 -10.94 -38.40 -6.81
C TYR A 567 -9.42 -38.23 -6.89
N ASN A 568 -8.92 -37.00 -7.04
CA ASN A 568 -7.50 -36.69 -7.04
C ASN A 568 -7.17 -35.47 -6.16
N PRO A 569 -6.86 -35.67 -4.86
CA PRO A 569 -6.55 -34.57 -3.94
C PRO A 569 -5.31 -33.75 -4.30
N ASN A 570 -4.40 -34.29 -5.12
CA ASN A 570 -3.15 -33.64 -5.53
C ASN A 570 -3.26 -33.02 -6.92
N PHE A 571 -4.44 -32.53 -7.32
CA PHE A 571 -4.65 -31.90 -8.62
C PHE A 571 -4.56 -30.37 -8.51
N ALA A 572 -3.37 -29.82 -8.78
CA ALA A 572 -3.08 -28.39 -8.60
C ALA A 572 -4.01 -27.47 -9.42
N GLU A 573 -4.33 -27.85 -10.66
CA GLU A 573 -5.21 -27.09 -11.55
C GLU A 573 -6.62 -26.97 -10.97
N ALA A 574 -7.23 -28.08 -10.52
CA ALA A 574 -8.56 -28.05 -9.90
C ALA A 574 -8.55 -27.29 -8.55
N GLN A 575 -7.48 -27.43 -7.76
CA GLN A 575 -7.31 -26.69 -6.49
C GLN A 575 -7.23 -25.17 -6.71
N SER A 576 -6.53 -24.74 -7.77
CA SER A 576 -6.44 -23.33 -8.17
C SER A 576 -7.74 -22.81 -8.76
N ASN A 577 -8.44 -23.61 -9.58
CA ASN A 577 -9.70 -23.21 -10.17
C ASN A 577 -10.79 -23.05 -9.10
N LEU A 578 -10.88 -23.96 -8.14
CA LEU A 578 -11.78 -23.82 -6.98
C LEU A 578 -11.46 -22.57 -6.16
N ALA A 579 -10.17 -22.29 -5.93
CA ALA A 579 -9.72 -21.08 -5.27
C ALA A 579 -10.15 -19.80 -6.01
N SER A 580 -10.12 -19.81 -7.35
CA SER A 580 -10.61 -18.68 -8.16
C SER A 580 -12.12 -18.45 -8.01
N ILE A 581 -12.92 -19.52 -7.78
CA ILE A 581 -14.35 -19.36 -7.49
C ILE A 581 -14.54 -18.66 -6.14
N TRP A 582 -13.81 -19.08 -5.10
CA TRP A 582 -13.84 -18.40 -3.79
C TRP A 582 -13.42 -16.94 -3.89
N GLN A 583 -12.41 -16.64 -4.71
CA GLN A 583 -11.99 -15.26 -4.97
C GLN A 583 -13.12 -14.44 -5.62
N LEU A 584 -13.81 -14.99 -6.62
CA LEU A 584 -14.95 -14.33 -7.27
C LEU A 584 -16.14 -14.13 -6.31
N GLN A 585 -16.27 -14.99 -5.29
CA GLN A 585 -17.28 -14.88 -4.24
C GLN A 585 -16.88 -13.92 -3.11
N GLY A 586 -15.66 -13.36 -3.13
CA GLY A 586 -15.15 -12.47 -2.07
C GLY A 586 -14.54 -13.20 -0.87
N GLU A 587 -14.46 -14.53 -0.90
CA GLU A 587 -13.90 -15.38 0.17
C GLU A 587 -12.35 -15.42 0.08
N LEU A 588 -11.71 -14.25 0.25
CA LEU A 588 -10.30 -14.03 -0.07
C LEU A 588 -9.31 -14.91 0.72
N GLU A 589 -9.56 -15.15 2.02
CA GLU A 589 -8.67 -16.01 2.81
C GLU A 589 -8.79 -17.49 2.41
N GLN A 590 -9.99 -17.94 2.05
CA GLN A 590 -10.20 -19.29 1.56
C GLN A 590 -9.57 -19.49 0.17
N ALA A 591 -9.74 -18.50 -0.72
CA ALA A 591 -9.08 -18.44 -2.03
C ALA A 591 -7.56 -18.52 -1.89
N LYS A 592 -6.96 -17.69 -1.05
CA LYS A 592 -5.52 -17.68 -0.75
C LYS A 592 -5.02 -19.03 -0.25
N ALA A 593 -5.72 -19.64 0.72
CA ALA A 593 -5.38 -20.98 1.21
C ALA A 593 -5.48 -22.04 0.09
N GLY A 594 -6.43 -21.89 -0.83
CA GLY A 594 -6.55 -22.72 -2.03
C GLY A 594 -5.36 -22.54 -2.99
N PHE A 595 -4.97 -21.32 -3.32
CA PHE A 595 -3.81 -21.06 -4.18
C PHE A 595 -2.50 -21.55 -3.56
N LEU A 596 -2.30 -21.36 -2.25
CA LEU A 596 -1.13 -21.88 -1.54
C LEU A 596 -1.07 -23.41 -1.56
N ARG A 597 -2.22 -24.10 -1.46
CA ARG A 597 -2.27 -25.58 -1.64
C ARG A 597 -1.90 -26.00 -3.06
N ALA A 598 -2.41 -25.29 -4.07
CA ALA A 598 -2.04 -25.55 -5.46
C ALA A 598 -0.52 -25.38 -5.68
N LEU A 599 0.08 -24.36 -5.07
CA LEU A 599 1.53 -24.12 -5.11
C LEU A 599 2.33 -25.15 -4.29
N GLY A 600 1.76 -25.68 -3.20
CA GLY A 600 2.35 -26.81 -2.46
C GLY A 600 2.46 -28.08 -3.30
N ILE A 601 1.52 -28.29 -4.23
CA ILE A 601 1.54 -29.41 -5.20
C ILE A 601 2.45 -29.08 -6.39
N LYS A 602 2.33 -27.87 -6.95
CA LYS A 602 3.04 -27.41 -8.15
C LYS A 602 3.64 -26.02 -7.90
N PRO A 603 4.88 -25.92 -7.35
CA PRO A 603 5.46 -24.66 -6.89
C PRO A 603 5.63 -23.56 -7.95
N LYS A 604 5.72 -23.93 -9.24
CA LYS A 604 5.91 -23.00 -10.36
C LYS A 604 4.64 -22.81 -11.19
N TYR A 605 3.46 -22.90 -10.56
CA TYR A 605 2.20 -22.78 -11.27
C TYR A 605 1.76 -21.31 -11.39
N ILE A 606 2.05 -20.71 -12.56
CA ILE A 606 1.82 -19.28 -12.84
C ILE A 606 0.39 -18.82 -12.54
N PRO A 607 -0.70 -19.51 -12.93
CA PRO A 607 -2.06 -19.07 -12.62
C PRO A 607 -2.34 -18.93 -11.11
N ALA A 608 -1.78 -19.80 -10.28
CA ALA A 608 -1.92 -19.68 -8.83
C ALA A 608 -1.06 -18.54 -8.26
N LEU A 609 0.15 -18.33 -8.78
CA LEU A 609 1.02 -17.20 -8.39
C LEU A 609 0.37 -15.85 -8.74
N LEU A 610 -0.16 -15.70 -9.95
CA LEU A 610 -0.84 -14.47 -10.39
C LEU A 610 -2.04 -14.13 -9.50
N ASN A 611 -2.92 -15.09 -9.26
CA ASN A 611 -4.10 -14.85 -8.42
C ASN A 611 -3.73 -14.62 -6.95
N LEU A 612 -2.68 -15.29 -6.45
CA LEU A 612 -2.16 -15.02 -5.11
C LEU A 612 -1.56 -13.61 -5.00
N ALA A 613 -0.80 -13.16 -5.99
CA ALA A 613 -0.26 -11.81 -6.06
C ALA A 613 -1.39 -10.77 -6.08
N TYR A 614 -2.44 -11.03 -6.86
CA TYR A 614 -3.62 -10.17 -6.90
C TYR A 614 -4.36 -10.11 -5.56
N ILE A 615 -4.52 -11.23 -4.85
CA ILE A 615 -5.09 -11.22 -3.49
C ILE A 615 -4.21 -10.39 -2.54
N TYR A 616 -2.89 -10.55 -2.58
CA TYR A 616 -2.00 -9.72 -1.77
C TYR A 616 -2.14 -8.22 -2.09
N LYS A 617 -2.33 -7.87 -3.36
CA LYS A 617 -2.60 -6.49 -3.80
C LYS A 617 -3.92 -5.99 -3.20
N GLN A 618 -5.01 -6.75 -3.31
CA GLN A 618 -6.31 -6.38 -2.70
C GLN A 618 -6.25 -6.23 -1.18
N GLN A 619 -5.44 -7.06 -0.50
CA GLN A 619 -5.22 -6.98 0.94
C GLN A 619 -4.29 -5.83 1.36
N GLY A 620 -3.80 -5.00 0.42
CA GLY A 620 -2.83 -3.95 0.69
C GLY A 620 -1.43 -4.46 1.07
N ARG A 621 -1.17 -5.77 0.94
CA ARG A 621 0.13 -6.41 1.20
C ARG A 621 1.07 -6.23 0.00
N LEU A 622 1.35 -4.97 -0.34
CA LEU A 622 2.10 -4.60 -1.55
C LEU A 622 3.47 -5.29 -1.67
N PRO A 623 4.30 -5.45 -0.61
CA PRO A 623 5.58 -6.16 -0.75
C PRO A 623 5.42 -7.62 -1.17
N ALA A 624 4.41 -8.31 -0.62
CA ALA A 624 4.14 -9.71 -0.97
C ALA A 624 3.60 -9.85 -2.40
N ALA A 625 2.73 -8.91 -2.81
CA ALA A 625 2.25 -8.85 -4.19
C ALA A 625 3.39 -8.59 -5.18
N ILE A 626 4.27 -7.60 -4.92
CA ILE A 626 5.44 -7.30 -5.77
C ILE A 626 6.35 -8.54 -5.87
N SER A 627 6.73 -9.15 -4.75
CA SER A 627 7.59 -10.35 -4.75
C SER A 627 6.94 -11.49 -5.55
N THR A 628 5.63 -11.71 -5.39
CA THR A 628 4.91 -12.77 -6.12
C THR A 628 4.82 -12.48 -7.62
N TYR A 629 4.57 -11.23 -8.04
CA TYR A 629 4.62 -10.85 -9.46
C TYR A 629 6.04 -10.94 -10.03
N GLN A 630 7.08 -10.64 -9.23
CA GLN A 630 8.48 -10.82 -9.61
C GLN A 630 8.84 -12.31 -9.82
N GLN A 631 8.27 -13.21 -9.01
CA GLN A 631 8.41 -14.65 -9.23
C GLN A 631 7.74 -15.09 -10.54
N VAL A 632 6.59 -14.52 -10.87
CA VAL A 632 5.89 -14.78 -12.13
C VAL A 632 6.75 -14.37 -13.33
N ILE A 633 7.26 -13.13 -13.37
CA ILE A 633 8.11 -12.68 -14.49
C ILE A 633 9.43 -13.46 -14.61
N ALA A 634 9.95 -13.99 -13.49
CA ALA A 634 11.15 -14.82 -13.48
C ALA A 634 10.90 -16.23 -14.06
N LEU A 635 9.66 -16.73 -13.99
CA LEU A 635 9.24 -17.97 -14.66
C LEU A 635 8.90 -17.73 -16.12
N GLU A 636 8.11 -16.70 -16.39
CA GLU A 636 7.67 -16.32 -17.73
C GLU A 636 7.34 -14.81 -17.77
N PRO A 637 7.95 -14.03 -18.68
CA PRO A 637 7.65 -12.62 -18.83
C PRO A 637 6.25 -12.44 -19.42
N ILE A 638 5.27 -12.14 -18.58
CA ILE A 638 3.87 -11.97 -18.98
C ILE A 638 3.39 -10.52 -18.82
N PRO A 639 2.66 -9.95 -19.80
CA PRO A 639 2.15 -8.59 -19.76
C PRO A 639 1.37 -8.24 -18.48
N GLU A 640 0.55 -9.16 -17.99
CA GLU A 640 -0.30 -8.94 -16.80
C GLU A 640 0.52 -8.71 -15.53
N ALA A 641 1.64 -9.41 -15.36
CA ALA A 641 2.51 -9.22 -14.19
C ALA A 641 3.25 -7.87 -14.25
N TYR A 642 3.77 -7.49 -15.42
CA TYR A 642 4.40 -6.18 -15.63
C TYR A 642 3.40 -5.05 -15.44
N PHE A 643 2.18 -5.17 -15.96
CA PHE A 643 1.13 -4.17 -15.77
C PHE A 643 0.82 -3.96 -14.29
N ASN A 644 0.60 -5.04 -13.54
CA ASN A 644 0.33 -4.94 -12.09
C ASN A 644 1.51 -4.35 -11.31
N LEU A 645 2.76 -4.68 -11.66
CA LEU A 645 3.95 -4.05 -11.08
C LEU A 645 4.00 -2.55 -11.40
N GLY A 646 3.63 -2.16 -12.62
CA GLY A 646 3.49 -0.75 -13.02
C GLY A 646 2.47 0.01 -12.18
N GLU A 647 1.27 -0.54 -12.00
CA GLU A 647 0.24 0.09 -11.14
C GLU A 647 0.70 0.22 -9.69
N MET A 648 1.40 -0.79 -9.16
CA MET A 648 1.93 -0.76 -7.80
C MET A 648 3.06 0.27 -7.63
N ALA A 649 3.93 0.42 -8.64
CA ALA A 649 4.95 1.46 -8.65
C ALA A 649 4.32 2.86 -8.71
N GLU A 650 3.27 3.06 -9.52
CA GLU A 650 2.51 4.32 -9.53
C GLU A 650 1.89 4.62 -8.16
N TYR A 651 1.31 3.61 -7.50
CA TYR A 651 0.75 3.77 -6.15
C TYR A 651 1.81 4.16 -5.11
N GLN A 652 3.04 3.65 -5.25
CA GLN A 652 4.17 4.03 -4.40
C GLN A 652 4.77 5.41 -4.77
N GLY A 653 4.34 6.01 -5.88
CA GLY A 653 4.86 7.28 -6.39
C GLY A 653 6.11 7.17 -7.26
N ASP A 654 6.58 5.95 -7.57
CA ASP A 654 7.70 5.70 -8.47
C ASP A 654 7.21 5.61 -9.91
N ILE A 655 6.95 6.79 -10.50
CA ILE A 655 6.42 6.88 -11.87
C ILE A 655 7.45 6.43 -12.91
N GLU A 656 8.75 6.50 -12.60
CA GLU A 656 9.82 6.07 -13.50
C GLU A 656 9.86 4.54 -13.61
N ALA A 657 9.79 3.85 -12.48
CA ALA A 657 9.64 2.39 -12.48
C ALA A 657 8.32 1.97 -13.13
N ALA A 658 7.23 2.67 -12.87
CA ALA A 658 5.95 2.39 -13.51
C ALA A 658 6.01 2.51 -15.03
N LEU A 659 6.60 3.59 -15.54
CA LEU A 659 6.81 3.80 -16.97
C LEU A 659 7.62 2.65 -17.58
N SER A 660 8.72 2.25 -16.93
CA SER A 660 9.55 1.14 -17.39
C SER A 660 8.76 -0.17 -17.48
N PHE A 661 7.93 -0.48 -16.49
CA PHE A 661 7.08 -1.67 -16.53
C PHE A 661 6.00 -1.59 -17.63
N TYR A 662 5.38 -0.43 -17.83
CA TYR A 662 4.41 -0.24 -18.91
C TYR A 662 5.07 -0.36 -20.30
N GLU A 663 6.30 0.08 -20.46
CA GLU A 663 7.08 -0.14 -21.68
C GLU A 663 7.36 -1.63 -21.94
N GLN A 664 7.61 -2.43 -20.88
CA GLN A 664 7.72 -3.89 -21.02
C GLN A 664 6.42 -4.54 -21.49
N VAL A 665 5.27 -4.09 -20.99
CA VAL A 665 3.95 -4.53 -21.47
C VAL A 665 3.78 -4.23 -22.96
N ALA A 666 4.13 -3.02 -23.41
CA ALA A 666 4.08 -2.65 -24.81
C ALA A 666 5.01 -3.52 -25.68
N GLN A 667 6.17 -3.88 -25.17
CA GLN A 667 7.13 -4.75 -25.87
C GLN A 667 6.61 -6.19 -26.04
N LEU A 668 5.90 -6.71 -25.05
CA LEU A 668 5.40 -8.09 -25.05
C LEU A 668 4.07 -8.27 -25.82
N ALA A 669 3.16 -7.29 -25.73
CA ALA A 669 1.79 -7.43 -26.23
C ALA A 669 1.34 -6.31 -27.19
N GLY A 670 2.15 -5.25 -27.38
CA GLY A 670 1.87 -4.17 -28.32
C GLY A 670 0.49 -3.51 -28.15
N GLU A 671 -0.13 -3.10 -29.26
CA GLU A 671 -1.44 -2.43 -29.29
C GLU A 671 -2.58 -3.30 -28.72
N ALA A 672 -2.45 -4.64 -28.73
CA ALA A 672 -3.52 -5.53 -28.29
C ALA A 672 -3.85 -5.41 -26.79
N TYR A 673 -2.87 -5.01 -25.96
CA TYR A 673 -3.06 -4.82 -24.51
C TYR A 673 -3.66 -3.45 -24.15
N GLY A 674 -3.61 -2.47 -25.07
CA GLY A 674 -4.14 -1.12 -24.84
C GLY A 674 -3.34 -0.30 -23.82
N ILE A 675 -2.03 -0.52 -23.69
CA ILE A 675 -1.18 0.08 -22.64
C ILE A 675 -0.75 1.54 -22.91
N ASP A 676 -0.86 2.02 -24.16
CA ASP A 676 -0.36 3.33 -24.58
C ASP A 676 -0.91 4.49 -23.74
N GLY A 677 -2.15 4.38 -23.26
CA GLY A 677 -2.74 5.38 -22.37
C GLY A 677 -1.98 5.54 -21.05
N TYR A 678 -1.59 4.43 -20.41
CA TYR A 678 -0.81 4.46 -19.17
C TYR A 678 0.59 5.01 -19.38
N ILE A 679 1.26 4.61 -20.46
CA ILE A 679 2.59 5.16 -20.84
C ILE A 679 2.48 6.67 -21.01
N ASN A 680 1.47 7.13 -21.76
CA ASN A 680 1.26 8.55 -21.99
C ASN A 680 0.99 9.33 -20.71
N TYR A 681 0.19 8.77 -19.81
CA TYR A 681 -0.13 9.39 -18.54
C TYR A 681 1.06 9.41 -17.58
N ALA A 682 1.86 8.34 -17.51
CA ALA A 682 3.09 8.28 -16.73
C ALA A 682 4.12 9.31 -17.23
N ARG A 683 4.34 9.41 -18.55
CA ARG A 683 5.21 10.44 -19.15
C ARG A 683 4.72 11.85 -18.83
N LEU A 684 3.40 12.10 -18.90
CA LEU A 684 2.81 13.39 -18.55
C LEU A 684 3.02 13.73 -17.06
N LYS A 685 2.89 12.75 -16.14
CA LYS A 685 3.16 12.95 -14.70
C LYS A 685 4.59 13.37 -14.41
N ILE A 686 5.59 12.90 -15.19
CA ILE A 686 7.00 13.31 -15.04
C ILE A 686 7.39 14.47 -15.95
N CYS A 687 6.41 15.17 -16.55
CA CYS A 687 6.63 16.27 -17.49
C CYS A 687 7.57 15.91 -18.65
N ASP A 688 7.52 14.66 -19.10
CA ASP A 688 8.17 14.22 -20.33
C ASP A 688 7.24 14.49 -21.52
N TRP A 689 7.59 15.52 -22.28
CA TRP A 689 6.82 16.03 -23.40
C TRP A 689 7.42 15.70 -24.77
N GLU A 690 8.40 14.80 -24.82
CA GLU A 690 8.90 14.32 -26.10
C GLU A 690 7.75 13.66 -26.89
N ASP A 691 7.67 14.05 -28.17
CA ASP A 691 6.64 13.67 -29.14
C ASP A 691 5.20 13.80 -28.63
N TYR A 692 4.92 14.75 -27.72
CA TYR A 692 3.64 14.89 -27.03
C TYR A 692 2.44 14.89 -28.00
N ASP A 693 2.46 15.72 -29.04
CA ASP A 693 1.32 15.83 -29.97
C ASP A 693 1.08 14.53 -30.77
N ILE A 694 2.16 13.85 -31.17
CA ILE A 694 2.08 12.55 -31.87
C ILE A 694 1.46 11.51 -30.95
N ARG A 695 1.90 11.49 -29.69
CA ARG A 695 1.41 10.56 -28.67
C ARG A 695 -0.06 10.80 -28.31
N VAL A 696 -0.47 12.06 -28.17
CA VAL A 696 -1.87 12.44 -27.94
C VAL A 696 -2.74 12.01 -29.12
N LYS A 697 -2.29 12.21 -30.36
CA LYS A 697 -3.02 11.74 -31.54
C LYS A 697 -3.22 10.21 -31.51
N LYS A 698 -2.16 9.45 -31.21
CA LYS A 698 -2.25 7.98 -31.05
C LYS A 698 -3.22 7.57 -29.94
N LEU A 699 -3.23 8.30 -28.82
CA LEU A 699 -4.19 8.09 -27.73
C LEU A 699 -5.63 8.28 -28.23
N VAL A 700 -5.92 9.37 -28.94
CA VAL A 700 -7.25 9.62 -29.54
C VAL A 700 -7.64 8.48 -30.49
N ASP A 701 -6.73 8.05 -31.38
CA ASP A 701 -6.99 6.95 -32.31
C ASP A 701 -7.27 5.62 -31.56
N SER A 702 -6.56 5.35 -30.47
CA SER A 702 -6.80 4.16 -29.63
C SER A 702 -8.16 4.18 -28.94
N VAL A 703 -8.62 5.37 -28.53
CA VAL A 703 -9.96 5.56 -27.94
C VAL A 703 -11.04 5.26 -28.99
N HIS A 704 -10.89 5.76 -30.22
CA HIS A 704 -11.82 5.43 -31.31
C HIS A 704 -11.87 3.93 -31.60
N LYS A 705 -10.72 3.25 -31.68
CA LYS A 705 -10.66 1.79 -31.88
C LYS A 705 -11.36 1.03 -30.75
N TYR A 706 -11.19 1.46 -29.50
CA TYR A 706 -11.87 0.86 -28.36
C TYR A 706 -13.38 1.00 -28.41
N LEU A 707 -13.88 2.19 -28.74
CA LEU A 707 -15.32 2.43 -28.89
C LEU A 707 -15.94 1.56 -29.99
N GLN A 708 -15.14 1.15 -30.97
CA GLN A 708 -15.53 0.21 -32.03
C GLN A 708 -15.32 -1.27 -31.64
N ASN A 709 -14.98 -1.56 -30.38
CA ASN A 709 -14.64 -2.88 -29.85
C ASN A 709 -13.51 -3.60 -30.61
N GLN A 710 -12.58 -2.85 -31.22
CA GLN A 710 -11.47 -3.41 -32.01
C GLN A 710 -10.22 -3.69 -31.17
N THR A 711 -10.07 -3.02 -30.03
CA THR A 711 -8.90 -3.13 -29.15
C THR A 711 -9.34 -3.13 -27.69
N ALA A 712 -8.48 -3.62 -26.79
CA ALA A 712 -8.61 -3.32 -25.37
C ALA A 712 -8.30 -1.83 -25.11
N TYR A 713 -8.90 -1.25 -24.08
CA TYR A 713 -8.57 0.08 -23.57
C TYR A 713 -8.49 0.04 -22.07
N SER A 714 -7.49 0.74 -21.55
CA SER A 714 -7.09 0.56 -20.16
C SER A 714 -6.99 1.88 -19.40
N LEU A 715 -6.93 3.04 -20.06
CA LEU A 715 -6.80 4.31 -19.37
C LEU A 715 -8.11 4.70 -18.66
N SER A 716 -8.02 5.10 -17.39
CA SER A 716 -9.21 5.56 -16.66
C SER A 716 -9.80 6.84 -17.29
N PRO A 717 -11.14 7.01 -17.30
CA PRO A 717 -11.79 8.23 -17.79
C PRO A 717 -11.28 9.52 -17.14
N LEU A 718 -10.98 9.49 -15.84
CA LEU A 718 -10.42 10.65 -15.14
C LEU A 718 -9.03 11.03 -15.67
N ALA A 719 -8.19 10.05 -15.98
CA ALA A 719 -6.87 10.30 -16.56
C ALA A 719 -6.98 10.81 -18.00
N LEU A 720 -8.02 10.41 -18.74
CA LEU A 720 -8.32 10.94 -20.08
C LEU A 720 -8.52 12.46 -20.05
N SER A 721 -9.14 13.00 -19.00
CA SER A 721 -9.36 14.46 -18.81
C SER A 721 -8.07 15.28 -18.64
N ALA A 722 -6.89 14.63 -18.52
CA ALA A 722 -5.60 15.32 -18.54
C ALA A 722 -5.11 15.65 -19.95
N PHE A 723 -5.77 15.13 -20.99
CA PHE A 723 -5.38 15.27 -22.39
C PHE A 723 -6.38 16.15 -23.16
N PRO A 724 -5.95 16.80 -24.27
CA PRO A 724 -6.83 17.65 -25.07
C PRO A 724 -7.74 16.79 -25.99
N ILE A 725 -8.67 16.08 -25.37
CA ILE A 725 -9.63 15.19 -26.02
C ILE A 725 -10.95 15.94 -26.22
N SER A 726 -11.66 15.66 -27.32
CA SER A 726 -12.95 16.32 -27.60
C SER A 726 -14.04 15.87 -26.63
N LEU A 727 -14.95 16.80 -26.28
CA LEU A 727 -16.13 16.52 -25.45
C LEU A 727 -16.96 15.35 -25.98
N ASP A 728 -17.14 15.26 -27.30
CA ASP A 728 -17.90 14.17 -27.91
C ASP A 728 -17.26 12.81 -27.62
N LEU A 729 -15.93 12.74 -27.64
CA LEU A 729 -15.22 11.50 -27.36
C LEU A 729 -15.28 11.14 -25.87
N HIS A 730 -15.22 12.14 -24.99
CA HIS A 730 -15.49 11.97 -23.57
C HIS A 730 -16.90 11.39 -23.32
N ARG A 731 -17.92 11.95 -23.97
CA ARG A 731 -19.31 11.49 -23.89
C ARG A 731 -19.47 10.06 -24.38
N GLU A 732 -18.93 9.72 -25.55
CA GLU A 732 -19.06 8.37 -26.10
C GLU A 732 -18.31 7.32 -25.27
N MET A 733 -17.14 7.66 -24.72
CA MET A 733 -16.45 6.81 -23.73
C MET A 733 -17.29 6.60 -22.48
N ALA A 734 -17.86 7.66 -21.92
CA ALA A 734 -18.70 7.55 -20.73
C ALA A 734 -19.94 6.67 -21.00
N LYS A 735 -20.60 6.85 -22.14
CA LYS A 735 -21.75 6.02 -22.57
C LYS A 735 -21.38 4.55 -22.76
N HIS A 736 -20.28 4.27 -23.45
CA HIS A 736 -19.81 2.90 -23.68
C HIS A 736 -19.57 2.17 -22.34
N GLN A 737 -18.90 2.82 -21.40
CA GLN A 737 -18.67 2.23 -20.08
C GLN A 737 -19.93 2.11 -19.23
N ALA A 738 -20.85 3.09 -19.29
CA ALA A 738 -22.13 3.02 -18.61
C ALA A 738 -23.02 1.88 -19.15
N ALA A 739 -22.98 1.64 -20.46
CA ALA A 739 -23.67 0.51 -21.10
C ALA A 739 -23.12 -0.83 -20.58
N ASN A 740 -21.80 -0.96 -20.42
CA ASN A 740 -21.19 -2.16 -19.85
C ASN A 740 -21.64 -2.42 -18.40
N ILE A 741 -21.70 -1.37 -17.56
CA ILE A 741 -22.22 -1.48 -16.18
C ILE A 741 -23.69 -1.90 -16.21
N SER A 742 -24.51 -1.26 -17.05
CA SER A 742 -25.93 -1.57 -17.19
C SER A 742 -26.17 -3.01 -17.65
N GLN A 743 -25.38 -3.49 -18.62
CA GLN A 743 -25.43 -4.87 -19.07
C GLN A 743 -25.03 -5.85 -17.97
N LYS A 744 -23.96 -5.56 -17.22
CA LYS A 744 -23.51 -6.37 -16.07
C LYS A 744 -24.59 -6.46 -14.99
N MET A 745 -25.30 -5.36 -14.72
CA MET A 745 -26.30 -5.27 -13.66
C MET A 745 -27.72 -5.63 -14.09
N ALA A 746 -27.99 -5.85 -15.39
CA ALA A 746 -29.34 -6.04 -15.94
C ALA A 746 -30.11 -7.19 -15.26
N ALA A 747 -29.47 -8.35 -15.10
CA ALA A 747 -30.08 -9.50 -14.45
C ALA A 747 -30.42 -9.19 -12.99
N THR A 748 -29.50 -8.56 -12.24
CA THR A 748 -29.68 -8.15 -10.84
C THR A 748 -30.81 -7.15 -10.68
N LYS A 749 -30.84 -6.12 -11.53
CA LYS A 749 -31.88 -5.09 -11.54
C LYS A 749 -33.27 -5.68 -11.67
N ALA A 750 -33.45 -6.66 -12.56
CA ALA A 750 -34.73 -7.34 -12.76
C ALA A 750 -35.23 -8.09 -11.50
N ARG A 751 -34.32 -8.54 -10.63
CA ARG A 751 -34.65 -9.26 -9.37
C ARG A 751 -34.88 -8.33 -8.19
N CYS A 752 -34.38 -7.09 -8.24
CA CYS A 752 -34.47 -6.14 -7.14
C CYS A 752 -35.91 -5.68 -6.89
N GLN A 753 -36.66 -5.39 -7.97
CA GLN A 753 -38.06 -4.91 -7.92
C GLN A 753 -38.27 -3.81 -6.87
N PHE A 754 -37.48 -2.74 -6.96
CA PHE A 754 -37.53 -1.63 -6.02
C PHE A 754 -38.85 -0.89 -6.07
N HIS A 755 -39.33 -0.49 -4.90
CA HIS A 755 -40.53 0.33 -4.75
C HIS A 755 -40.09 1.72 -4.31
N TYR A 756 -40.60 2.74 -5.00
CA TYR A 756 -40.29 4.14 -4.67
C TYR A 756 -41.43 4.76 -3.86
N PRO A 757 -41.14 5.74 -2.99
CA PRO A 757 -42.18 6.52 -2.32
C PRO A 757 -43.08 7.21 -3.34
N THR A 758 -44.40 7.01 -3.27
CA THR A 758 -45.40 7.54 -4.23
C THR A 758 -46.25 8.69 -3.67
N THR A 759 -46.13 9.00 -2.39
CA THR A 759 -46.83 10.11 -1.73
C THR A 759 -45.90 11.29 -1.55
N THR A 760 -46.42 12.52 -1.67
CA THR A 760 -45.67 13.73 -1.29
C THR A 760 -45.21 13.58 0.16
N PRO A 761 -43.90 13.52 0.42
CA PRO A 761 -43.40 13.25 1.76
C PRO A 761 -43.43 14.53 2.61
N ASP A 762 -43.64 14.39 3.93
CA ASP A 762 -43.49 15.51 4.87
C ASP A 762 -42.04 16.05 4.88
N LYS A 763 -41.06 15.18 4.60
CA LYS A 763 -39.64 15.53 4.43
C LYS A 763 -38.99 14.78 3.27
N LEU A 764 -38.16 15.46 2.49
CA LEU A 764 -37.33 14.83 1.47
C LEU A 764 -36.12 14.14 2.10
N ARG A 765 -36.12 12.81 2.04
CA ARG A 765 -34.92 11.98 2.30
C ARG A 765 -33.92 12.10 1.16
N ILE A 766 -32.76 12.65 1.47
CA ILE A 766 -31.64 12.81 0.53
C ILE A 766 -30.47 11.94 0.95
N GLY A 767 -29.83 11.27 -0.01
CA GLY A 767 -28.65 10.45 0.21
C GLY A 767 -27.44 11.01 -0.52
N TYR A 768 -26.29 11.07 0.14
CA TYR A 768 -25.00 11.33 -0.49
C TYR A 768 -24.17 10.05 -0.49
N ILE A 769 -23.64 9.62 -1.62
CA ILE A 769 -22.82 8.41 -1.73
C ILE A 769 -21.40 8.75 -2.19
N SER A 770 -20.39 8.29 -1.46
CA SER A 770 -18.99 8.63 -1.76
C SER A 770 -17.97 7.69 -1.07
N PRO A 771 -16.80 7.44 -1.69
CA PRO A 771 -15.61 6.90 -1.03
C PRO A 771 -14.80 7.95 -0.29
N ASP A 772 -15.20 9.22 -0.37
CA ASP A 772 -14.34 10.34 0.02
C ASP A 772 -14.82 11.10 1.25
N PHE A 773 -15.67 10.49 2.07
CA PHE A 773 -16.00 10.97 3.41
C PHE A 773 -14.84 10.74 4.41
N ARG A 774 -13.68 11.32 4.09
CA ARG A 774 -12.38 11.17 4.76
C ARG A 774 -11.47 12.36 4.41
N GLU A 775 -10.22 12.34 4.85
CA GLU A 775 -9.12 13.25 4.53
C GLU A 775 -8.76 13.16 3.03
N HIS A 776 -9.66 13.71 2.23
CA HIS A 776 -9.66 13.73 0.77
C HIS A 776 -10.16 15.09 0.27
N ALA A 777 -9.87 15.44 -0.98
CA ALA A 777 -10.25 16.72 -1.56
C ALA A 777 -11.78 16.97 -1.49
N VAL A 778 -12.59 15.96 -1.81
CA VAL A 778 -14.06 16.04 -1.72
C VAL A 778 -14.48 16.15 -0.26
N GLY A 779 -14.04 15.24 0.62
CA GLY A 779 -14.38 15.26 2.05
C GLY A 779 -14.09 16.59 2.74
N LYS A 780 -12.92 17.19 2.48
CA LYS A 780 -12.55 18.53 2.99
C LYS A 780 -13.52 19.62 2.56
N ILE A 781 -14.00 19.56 1.33
CA ILE A 781 -14.92 20.56 0.77
C ILE A 781 -16.31 20.41 1.40
N VAL A 782 -16.83 19.17 1.47
CA VAL A 782 -18.24 18.91 1.79
C VAL A 782 -18.53 18.67 3.28
N LYS A 783 -17.52 18.49 4.14
CA LYS A 783 -17.72 18.02 5.52
C LYS A 783 -18.77 18.79 6.32
N ASP A 784 -18.82 20.11 6.17
CA ASP A 784 -19.72 20.96 6.95
C ASP A 784 -21.10 21.10 6.28
N MET A 785 -21.23 20.76 4.99
CA MET A 785 -22.48 20.88 4.21
C MET A 785 -23.64 20.14 4.90
N PHE A 786 -23.39 18.94 5.41
CA PHE A 786 -24.41 18.07 5.97
C PHE A 786 -25.15 18.71 7.15
N GLN A 787 -24.45 19.44 8.01
CA GLN A 787 -25.05 20.03 9.22
C GLN A 787 -26.00 21.19 8.90
N TYR A 788 -25.86 21.84 7.73
CA TYR A 788 -26.62 23.03 7.37
C TYR A 788 -27.96 22.75 6.67
N HIS A 789 -28.24 21.49 6.32
CA HIS A 789 -29.55 21.16 5.74
C HIS A 789 -30.69 21.44 6.72
N ASN A 790 -31.79 22.01 6.22
CA ASN A 790 -32.99 22.28 6.99
C ASN A 790 -33.68 20.97 7.40
N ARG A 791 -33.46 20.54 8.64
CA ARG A 791 -34.04 19.30 9.18
C ARG A 791 -35.55 19.32 9.37
N ALA A 792 -36.22 20.46 9.22
CA ALA A 792 -37.67 20.52 9.16
C ALA A 792 -38.21 19.97 7.82
N GLU A 793 -37.44 20.09 6.74
CA GLU A 793 -37.85 19.72 5.38
C GLU A 793 -37.07 18.55 4.79
N PHE A 794 -35.86 18.28 5.29
CA PHE A 794 -34.98 17.25 4.76
C PHE A 794 -34.53 16.27 5.85
N GLU A 795 -34.28 15.02 5.45
CA GLU A 795 -33.61 13.99 6.25
C GLU A 795 -32.39 13.51 5.47
N VAL A 796 -31.21 13.58 6.08
CA VAL A 796 -29.91 13.52 5.38
C VAL A 796 -29.16 12.23 5.67
N TYR A 797 -28.85 11.49 4.61
CA TYR A 797 -28.13 10.22 4.65
C TYR A 797 -26.76 10.36 3.99
N ALA A 798 -25.74 9.72 4.57
CA ALA A 798 -24.40 9.59 3.99
C ALA A 798 -24.04 8.10 3.88
N TYR A 799 -23.84 7.62 2.65
CA TYR A 799 -23.44 6.25 2.32
C TYR A 799 -21.95 6.22 1.99
N PHE A 800 -21.16 5.70 2.91
CA PHE A 800 -19.71 5.63 2.79
C PHE A 800 -19.27 4.30 2.17
N THR A 801 -18.54 4.35 1.05
CA THR A 801 -18.17 3.15 0.28
C THR A 801 -16.80 2.57 0.66
N LEU A 802 -16.10 3.16 1.63
CA LEU A 802 -14.84 2.67 2.19
C LEU A 802 -14.96 2.42 3.70
N ASP A 803 -14.07 1.57 4.23
CA ASP A 803 -13.93 1.36 5.67
C ASP A 803 -12.74 2.14 6.20
N TYR A 804 -12.98 3.38 6.59
CA TYR A 804 -11.97 4.33 7.07
C TYR A 804 -12.57 5.25 8.15
N ASN A 805 -11.74 5.83 9.01
CA ASN A 805 -12.22 6.75 10.04
C ASN A 805 -11.16 7.80 10.41
N ASP A 806 -11.50 9.07 10.25
CA ASP A 806 -10.70 10.24 10.63
C ASP A 806 -11.60 11.40 11.10
N ALA A 807 -11.00 12.57 11.35
CA ALA A 807 -11.73 13.75 11.81
C ALA A 807 -12.82 14.21 10.82
N ILE A 808 -12.56 14.13 9.50
CA ILE A 808 -13.53 14.51 8.47
C ILE A 808 -14.70 13.52 8.44
N THR A 809 -14.39 12.23 8.51
CA THR A 809 -15.38 11.15 8.59
C THR A 809 -16.33 11.39 9.76
N GLU A 810 -15.78 11.75 10.92
CA GLU A 810 -16.55 12.00 12.14
C GLU A 810 -17.37 13.29 12.05
N THR A 811 -16.83 14.37 11.47
CA THR A 811 -17.60 15.59 11.19
C THR A 811 -18.81 15.31 10.30
N ILE A 812 -18.64 14.55 9.21
CA ILE A 812 -19.73 14.19 8.31
C ILE A 812 -20.75 13.31 9.04
N ARG A 813 -20.29 12.32 9.81
CA ARG A 813 -21.15 11.43 10.60
C ARG A 813 -22.01 12.18 11.60
N GLN A 814 -21.46 13.18 12.28
CA GLN A 814 -22.19 14.03 13.21
C GLN A 814 -23.12 15.03 12.49
N GLY A 815 -22.76 15.42 11.27
CA GLY A 815 -23.49 16.37 10.47
C GLY A 815 -24.69 15.80 9.72
N CYS A 816 -24.83 14.47 9.57
CA CYS A 816 -25.97 13.83 8.91
C CYS A 816 -26.91 13.12 9.90
N ASP A 817 -28.14 12.82 9.48
CA ASP A 817 -29.09 12.08 10.31
C ASP A 817 -28.74 10.59 10.36
N ARG A 818 -28.17 10.06 9.26
CA ARG A 818 -27.75 8.66 9.13
C ARG A 818 -26.43 8.55 8.36
N PHE A 819 -25.42 7.98 9.01
CA PHE A 819 -24.16 7.60 8.37
C PHE A 819 -24.09 6.08 8.24
N ILE A 820 -23.98 5.57 7.01
CA ILE A 820 -24.08 4.14 6.71
C ILE A 820 -22.83 3.72 5.95
N ASN A 821 -22.02 2.84 6.55
CA ASN A 821 -20.90 2.22 5.86
C ASN A 821 -21.39 1.03 5.04
N ILE A 822 -21.17 1.08 3.73
CA ILE A 822 -21.55 0.05 2.75
C ILE A 822 -20.32 -0.62 2.10
N ALA A 823 -19.12 -0.41 2.63
CA ALA A 823 -17.87 -0.93 2.06
C ALA A 823 -17.82 -2.47 1.97
N ALA A 824 -18.46 -3.15 2.93
CA ALA A 824 -18.54 -4.62 2.96
C ALA A 824 -19.74 -5.18 2.18
N MET A 825 -20.59 -4.32 1.59
CA MET A 825 -21.79 -4.73 0.88
C MET A 825 -21.51 -4.92 -0.61
N THR A 826 -22.13 -5.93 -1.20
CA THR A 826 -22.24 -6.04 -2.67
C THR A 826 -23.09 -4.89 -3.24
N ALA A 827 -22.98 -4.64 -4.55
CA ALA A 827 -23.81 -3.64 -5.22
C ALA A 827 -25.32 -3.86 -5.01
N GLU A 828 -25.76 -5.12 -4.99
CA GLU A 828 -27.17 -5.48 -4.73
C GLU A 828 -27.59 -5.16 -3.30
N GLU A 829 -26.78 -5.52 -2.31
CA GLU A 829 -27.04 -5.23 -0.88
C GLU A 829 -27.06 -3.73 -0.60
N ALA A 830 -26.10 -2.98 -1.14
CA ALA A 830 -26.06 -1.52 -1.03
C ALA A 830 -27.31 -0.88 -1.64
N ALA A 831 -27.71 -1.30 -2.84
CA ALA A 831 -28.92 -0.79 -3.50
C ALA A 831 -30.20 -1.13 -2.71
N ARG A 832 -30.32 -2.37 -2.20
CA ARG A 832 -31.45 -2.76 -1.34
C ARG A 832 -31.50 -1.94 -0.06
N LYS A 833 -30.34 -1.64 0.54
CA LYS A 833 -30.25 -0.79 1.73
C LYS A 833 -30.72 0.63 1.44
N ILE A 834 -30.22 1.25 0.36
CA ILE A 834 -30.62 2.60 -0.07
C ILE A 834 -32.14 2.65 -0.35
N ASN A 835 -32.70 1.65 -1.03
CA ASN A 835 -34.13 1.59 -1.31
C ASN A 835 -34.96 1.39 -0.02
N ALA A 836 -34.51 0.52 0.89
CA ALA A 836 -35.17 0.28 2.17
C ALA A 836 -35.18 1.52 3.08
N ASP A 837 -34.17 2.37 2.97
CA ASP A 837 -34.12 3.67 3.67
C ASP A 837 -35.10 4.70 3.06
N GLY A 838 -35.68 4.40 1.89
CA GLY A 838 -36.68 5.24 1.23
C GLY A 838 -36.11 6.56 0.71
N ILE A 839 -34.88 6.54 0.21
CA ILE A 839 -34.22 7.72 -0.35
C ILE A 839 -34.99 8.23 -1.57
N HIS A 840 -35.34 9.51 -1.58
CA HIS A 840 -36.03 10.16 -2.70
C HIS A 840 -35.03 10.64 -3.76
N ILE A 841 -33.93 11.25 -3.31
CA ILE A 841 -32.87 11.77 -4.17
C ILE A 841 -31.53 11.25 -3.66
N ILE A 842 -30.77 10.56 -4.50
CA ILE A 842 -29.39 10.17 -4.20
C ILE A 842 -28.41 10.96 -5.06
N ILE A 843 -27.41 11.57 -4.42
CA ILE A 843 -26.35 12.34 -5.05
C ILE A 843 -25.04 11.54 -4.98
N ASP A 844 -24.55 11.16 -6.15
CA ASP A 844 -23.20 10.61 -6.32
C ASP A 844 -22.16 11.73 -6.25
N LEU A 845 -21.23 11.59 -5.32
CA LEU A 845 -20.09 12.49 -5.15
C LEU A 845 -18.77 11.87 -5.63
N ALA A 846 -18.82 10.69 -6.25
CA ALA A 846 -17.65 9.95 -6.70
C ALA A 846 -17.53 9.92 -8.23
N GLY A 847 -18.65 9.73 -8.93
CA GLY A 847 -18.67 9.49 -10.37
C GLY A 847 -17.79 8.30 -10.77
N ARG A 848 -16.87 8.49 -11.71
CA ARG A 848 -15.98 7.41 -12.22
C ARG A 848 -14.62 7.36 -11.51
N THR A 849 -14.56 7.79 -10.24
CA THR A 849 -13.34 7.72 -9.43
C THR A 849 -13.21 6.37 -8.70
N ILE A 850 -12.05 6.13 -8.07
CA ILE A 850 -11.78 4.88 -7.33
C ILE A 850 -12.74 4.79 -6.13
N GLY A 851 -13.36 3.61 -5.93
CA GLY A 851 -14.31 3.38 -4.84
C GLY A 851 -15.74 3.89 -5.11
N ASN A 852 -16.06 4.23 -6.35
CA ASN A 852 -17.41 4.60 -6.76
C ASN A 852 -18.43 3.47 -6.57
N ALA A 853 -19.72 3.84 -6.57
CA ALA A 853 -20.84 2.93 -6.41
C ALA A 853 -21.77 2.88 -7.64
N LEU A 854 -21.23 3.11 -8.85
CA LEU A 854 -22.04 3.16 -10.08
C LEU A 854 -22.80 1.86 -10.35
N GLU A 855 -22.28 0.70 -9.93
CA GLU A 855 -22.99 -0.58 -10.05
C GLU A 855 -24.25 -0.62 -9.17
N ALA A 856 -24.17 -0.11 -7.93
CA ALA A 856 -25.34 0.00 -7.06
C ALA A 856 -26.35 1.01 -7.62
N LEU A 857 -25.89 2.15 -8.14
CA LEU A 857 -26.74 3.17 -8.75
C LEU A 857 -27.37 2.70 -10.08
N ALA A 858 -26.73 1.81 -10.84
CA ALA A 858 -27.31 1.22 -12.05
C ALA A 858 -28.55 0.34 -11.77
N LEU A 859 -28.66 -0.17 -10.53
CA LEU A 859 -29.86 -0.86 -10.05
C LEU A 859 -31.02 0.10 -9.75
N GLN A 860 -30.76 1.41 -9.75
CA GLN A 860 -31.70 2.50 -9.47
C GLN A 860 -32.44 2.34 -8.12
N PRO A 861 -31.74 2.34 -6.98
CA PRO A 861 -32.38 2.20 -5.68
C PRO A 861 -33.24 3.41 -5.24
N ALA A 862 -33.06 4.58 -5.86
CA ALA A 862 -33.83 5.80 -5.62
C ALA A 862 -34.48 6.29 -6.93
N PRO A 863 -35.65 6.97 -6.88
CA PRO A 863 -36.34 7.42 -8.08
C PRO A 863 -35.60 8.56 -8.82
N ILE A 864 -34.82 9.37 -8.10
CA ILE A 864 -33.99 10.43 -8.67
C ILE A 864 -32.53 10.20 -8.26
N GLN A 865 -31.64 10.18 -9.25
CA GLN A 865 -30.20 10.07 -9.04
C GLN A 865 -29.48 11.22 -9.75
N ALA A 866 -28.61 11.90 -9.02
CA ALA A 866 -27.84 13.03 -9.52
C ALA A 866 -26.34 12.83 -9.30
N HIS A 867 -25.52 13.46 -10.13
CA HIS A 867 -24.08 13.53 -9.98
C HIS A 867 -23.65 14.95 -9.58
N PHE A 868 -22.67 15.06 -8.68
CA PHE A 868 -22.12 16.34 -8.26
C PHE A 868 -20.65 16.26 -7.85
N LEU A 869 -19.88 17.28 -8.23
CA LEU A 869 -18.57 17.66 -7.70
C LEU A 869 -17.39 16.71 -7.98
N GLY A 870 -17.45 15.45 -7.54
CA GLY A 870 -16.25 14.60 -7.41
C GLY A 870 -15.64 14.07 -8.70
N TYR A 871 -16.40 14.03 -9.79
CA TYR A 871 -15.93 13.60 -11.11
C TYR A 871 -16.17 14.71 -12.15
N PRO A 872 -15.11 15.19 -12.83
CA PRO A 872 -15.18 16.40 -13.64
C PRO A 872 -15.59 16.13 -15.10
N ASP A 873 -16.63 15.32 -15.30
CA ASP A 873 -17.15 14.97 -16.62
C ASP A 873 -18.55 14.34 -16.54
N THR A 874 -19.17 14.07 -17.68
CA THR A 874 -20.43 13.29 -17.75
C THR A 874 -20.22 11.85 -17.30
N ILE A 875 -21.19 11.31 -16.56
CA ILE A 875 -21.27 9.89 -16.20
C ILE A 875 -21.66 9.06 -17.42
N GLY A 876 -22.37 9.63 -18.40
CA GLY A 876 -22.77 8.94 -19.62
C GLY A 876 -23.85 7.88 -19.41
N ALA A 877 -24.55 7.89 -18.27
CA ALA A 877 -25.41 6.81 -17.83
C ALA A 877 -26.87 7.22 -17.73
N ASP A 878 -27.76 6.49 -18.40
CA ASP A 878 -29.22 6.73 -18.33
C ASP A 878 -29.78 6.57 -16.89
N PHE A 879 -29.07 5.86 -16.03
CA PHE A 879 -29.45 5.69 -14.63
C PHE A 879 -29.07 6.90 -13.74
N ILE A 880 -28.31 7.90 -14.21
CA ILE A 880 -28.10 9.17 -13.52
C ILE A 880 -28.78 10.29 -14.32
N GLN A 881 -29.83 10.89 -13.77
CA GLN A 881 -30.68 11.81 -14.53
C GLN A 881 -30.13 13.23 -14.55
N TYR A 882 -29.56 13.69 -13.43
CA TYR A 882 -29.16 15.08 -13.26
C TYR A 882 -27.67 15.23 -12.99
N ALA A 883 -27.09 16.33 -13.45
CA ALA A 883 -25.79 16.81 -13.01
C ALA A 883 -25.93 18.22 -12.41
N ILE A 884 -25.38 18.43 -11.21
CA ILE A 884 -25.46 19.72 -10.52
C ILE A 884 -24.23 20.56 -10.88
N ALA A 885 -24.45 21.76 -11.41
CA ALA A 885 -23.36 22.66 -11.84
C ALA A 885 -23.77 24.14 -11.76
N ASP A 886 -22.85 25.03 -12.14
CA ASP A 886 -23.16 26.42 -12.43
C ASP A 886 -22.82 26.74 -13.89
N SER A 887 -23.24 27.91 -14.37
CA SER A 887 -23.07 28.31 -15.77
C SER A 887 -21.63 28.66 -16.15
N TRP A 888 -20.73 28.86 -15.18
CA TRP A 888 -19.31 29.01 -15.45
C TRP A 888 -18.65 27.66 -15.70
N LEU A 889 -19.05 26.65 -14.92
CA LEU A 889 -18.54 25.28 -14.95
C LEU A 889 -19.03 24.53 -16.18
N ILE A 890 -20.35 24.44 -16.37
CA ILE A 890 -21.00 23.81 -17.52
C ILE A 890 -21.89 24.87 -18.15
N ASN A 891 -21.44 25.56 -19.18
CA ASN A 891 -22.30 26.53 -19.88
C ASN A 891 -23.33 25.81 -20.77
N PRO A 892 -24.35 26.50 -21.31
CA PRO A 892 -25.38 25.87 -22.16
C PRO A 892 -24.86 25.23 -23.45
N GLU A 893 -23.68 25.61 -23.93
CA GLU A 893 -23.04 24.99 -25.10
C GLU A 893 -22.47 23.62 -24.72
N ILE A 894 -21.70 23.55 -23.63
CA ILE A 894 -21.08 22.32 -23.12
C ILE A 894 -22.15 21.35 -22.60
N ALA A 895 -23.25 21.85 -22.03
CA ALA A 895 -24.37 21.04 -21.56
C ALA A 895 -24.92 20.10 -22.64
N GLN A 896 -24.79 20.43 -23.94
CA GLN A 896 -25.25 19.58 -25.05
C GLN A 896 -24.44 18.27 -25.19
N SER A 897 -23.23 18.24 -24.65
CA SER A 897 -22.37 17.06 -24.62
C SER A 897 -22.58 16.19 -23.37
N TYR A 898 -23.47 16.59 -22.45
CA TYR A 898 -23.83 15.78 -21.28
C TYR A 898 -25.00 14.84 -21.60
N THR A 899 -25.04 13.70 -20.91
CA THR A 899 -26.21 12.81 -20.95
C THR A 899 -27.23 13.17 -19.88
N GLU A 900 -26.76 13.79 -18.81
CA GLU A 900 -27.57 14.26 -17.69
C GLU A 900 -28.18 15.64 -17.97
N ASP A 901 -29.36 15.87 -17.44
CA ASP A 901 -29.96 17.21 -17.40
C ASP A 901 -29.20 18.07 -16.37
N ILE A 902 -28.80 19.27 -16.79
CA ILE A 902 -28.01 20.16 -15.93
C ILE A 902 -28.94 20.96 -15.02
N ILE A 903 -28.76 20.82 -13.71
CA ILE A 903 -29.40 21.65 -12.70
C ILE A 903 -28.44 22.76 -12.27
N TYR A 904 -28.81 24.00 -12.55
CA TYR A 904 -27.98 25.16 -12.32
C TYR A 904 -28.15 25.77 -10.93
N LEU A 905 -27.07 25.78 -10.17
CA LEU A 905 -26.90 26.62 -8.97
C LEU A 905 -26.34 27.99 -9.36
N PRO A 906 -26.56 29.05 -8.55
CA PRO A 906 -25.87 30.33 -8.73
C PRO A 906 -24.34 30.19 -8.73
N HIS A 907 -23.83 29.31 -7.86
CA HIS A 907 -22.43 28.92 -7.73
C HIS A 907 -22.36 27.45 -7.33
N ALA A 908 -21.58 26.63 -8.04
CA ALA A 908 -21.48 25.19 -7.80
C ALA A 908 -20.30 24.79 -6.91
N PHE A 909 -19.25 25.61 -6.84
CA PHE A 909 -18.14 25.40 -5.92
C PHE A 909 -18.34 26.17 -4.62
N PHE A 910 -18.09 25.47 -3.52
CA PHE A 910 -18.04 25.97 -2.16
C PHE A 910 -16.91 25.26 -1.41
N THR A 911 -16.61 25.67 -0.18
CA THR A 911 -15.70 24.92 0.69
C THR A 911 -15.99 25.17 2.16
N SER A 912 -15.84 24.11 2.96
CA SER A 912 -15.82 24.21 4.42
C SER A 912 -14.60 25.02 4.89
N PRO A 913 -14.68 25.77 6.01
CA PRO A 913 -13.54 26.49 6.55
C PRO A 913 -12.31 25.60 6.75
N MET A 914 -11.16 26.08 6.29
CA MET A 914 -9.88 25.38 6.41
C MET A 914 -8.99 26.03 7.46
N GLU A 915 -8.28 25.21 8.23
CA GLU A 915 -7.31 25.70 9.22
C GLU A 915 -6.04 26.19 8.52
N ILE A 916 -5.59 27.39 8.86
CA ILE A 916 -4.31 27.93 8.38
C ILE A 916 -3.39 28.14 9.57
N SER A 917 -2.19 27.56 9.53
CA SER A 917 -1.19 27.72 10.59
C SER A 917 -0.86 29.21 10.82
N SER A 918 -0.67 29.56 12.10
CA SER A 918 -0.20 30.87 12.54
C SER A 918 1.32 31.01 12.50
N ARG A 919 2.06 29.93 12.18
CA ARG A 919 3.51 29.96 12.04
C ARG A 919 3.91 30.99 10.98
N GLU A 920 4.80 31.90 11.36
CA GLU A 920 5.43 32.82 10.42
C GLU A 920 6.42 32.05 9.56
N MET A 921 6.20 32.08 8.25
CA MET A 921 7.04 31.47 7.23
C MET A 921 7.70 32.57 6.40
N THR A 922 8.93 32.34 5.96
CA THR A 922 9.69 33.28 5.13
C THR A 922 9.91 32.74 3.72
N ARG A 923 10.15 33.63 2.75
CA ARG A 923 10.51 33.24 1.37
C ARG A 923 11.82 32.44 1.34
N ALA A 924 12.79 32.83 2.16
CA ALA A 924 14.09 32.16 2.29
C ALA A 924 13.96 30.67 2.70
N GLU A 925 13.03 30.31 3.59
CA GLU A 925 12.77 28.90 3.99
C GLU A 925 12.45 27.98 2.81
N PHE A 926 11.91 28.54 1.72
CA PHE A 926 11.52 27.79 0.53
C PHE A 926 12.42 28.08 -0.69
N GLY A 927 13.57 28.72 -0.47
CA GLY A 927 14.49 29.10 -1.54
C GLY A 927 13.94 30.17 -2.49
N LEU A 928 12.90 30.90 -2.09
CA LEU A 928 12.30 31.97 -2.87
C LEU A 928 13.09 33.28 -2.67
N PRO A 929 13.38 34.05 -3.72
CA PRO A 929 14.01 35.35 -3.56
C PRO A 929 13.05 36.38 -2.95
N ASP A 930 13.53 37.19 -2.00
CA ASP A 930 12.68 38.17 -1.29
C ASP A 930 12.07 39.22 -2.23
N ASN A 931 12.85 39.69 -3.21
CA ASN A 931 12.45 40.75 -4.15
C ASN A 931 11.82 40.21 -5.45
N ALA A 932 11.57 38.91 -5.55
CA ALA A 932 10.96 38.30 -6.74
C ALA A 932 9.43 38.42 -6.74
N PHE A 933 8.84 38.44 -7.94
CA PHE A 933 7.40 38.18 -8.08
C PHE A 933 7.19 36.67 -8.14
N VAL A 934 6.48 36.10 -7.16
CA VAL A 934 6.31 34.65 -7.01
C VAL A 934 5.01 34.22 -7.65
N PHE A 935 5.09 33.68 -8.87
CA PHE A 935 4.00 32.90 -9.45
C PHE A 935 3.99 31.52 -8.80
N CYS A 936 2.82 30.98 -8.47
CA CYS A 936 2.71 29.62 -7.93
C CYS A 936 1.71 28.75 -8.69
N CYS A 937 1.96 27.45 -8.73
CA CYS A 937 1.01 26.44 -9.16
C CYS A 937 1.30 25.13 -8.43
N PHE A 938 0.51 24.83 -7.40
CA PHE A 938 0.69 23.60 -6.59
C PHE A 938 -0.15 22.42 -7.09
N ASN A 939 -0.57 22.47 -8.34
CA ASN A 939 -1.27 21.37 -9.01
C ASN A 939 -0.38 20.14 -9.16
N SER A 940 -1.01 18.96 -9.26
CA SER A 940 -0.33 17.76 -9.74
C SER A 940 0.22 17.99 -11.15
N HIS A 941 1.42 17.49 -11.41
CA HIS A 941 2.19 17.83 -12.62
C HIS A 941 1.57 17.34 -13.92
N TYR A 942 0.74 16.29 -13.89
CA TYR A 942 0.01 15.85 -15.08
C TYR A 942 -0.97 16.90 -15.63
N LYS A 943 -1.26 17.97 -14.88
CA LYS A 943 -2.07 19.11 -15.33
C LYS A 943 -1.26 20.15 -16.13
N ILE A 944 0.07 20.03 -16.11
CA ILE A 944 1.00 20.94 -16.81
C ILE A 944 1.37 20.29 -18.14
N ASN A 945 0.80 20.80 -19.22
CA ASN A 945 1.11 20.39 -20.58
C ASN A 945 2.09 21.39 -21.25
N PRO A 946 2.62 21.08 -22.46
CA PRO A 946 3.53 21.98 -23.16
C PRO A 946 2.94 23.38 -23.41
N GLU A 947 1.66 23.46 -23.80
CA GLU A 947 0.99 24.72 -24.15
C GLU A 947 0.98 25.72 -22.97
N VAL A 948 0.54 25.27 -21.79
CA VAL A 948 0.49 26.15 -20.61
C VAL A 948 1.89 26.52 -20.13
N PHE A 949 2.84 25.59 -20.21
CA PHE A 949 4.21 25.85 -19.82
C PHE A 949 4.89 26.87 -20.75
N ASP A 950 4.61 26.82 -22.06
CA ASP A 950 5.06 27.82 -23.03
C ASP A 950 4.61 29.23 -22.63
N VAL A 951 3.34 29.37 -22.23
CA VAL A 951 2.77 30.64 -21.75
C VAL A 951 3.50 31.11 -20.50
N TRP A 952 3.69 30.23 -19.52
CA TRP A 952 4.41 30.57 -18.30
C TRP A 952 5.84 31.02 -18.58
N MET A 953 6.54 30.39 -19.53
CA MET A 953 7.88 30.82 -19.91
C MET A 953 7.88 32.19 -20.60
N ARG A 954 6.86 32.51 -21.42
CA ARG A 954 6.72 33.86 -21.99
C ARG A 954 6.42 34.91 -20.91
N ILE A 955 5.59 34.58 -19.92
CA ILE A 955 5.36 35.44 -18.74
C ILE A 955 6.68 35.68 -17.99
N LEU A 956 7.43 34.63 -17.65
CA LEU A 956 8.72 34.75 -16.95
C LEU A 956 9.76 35.54 -17.76
N ARG A 957 9.73 35.46 -19.11
CA ARG A 957 10.60 36.28 -19.97
C ARG A 957 10.32 37.77 -19.80
N GLN A 958 9.05 38.16 -19.69
CA GLN A 958 8.64 39.55 -19.54
C GLN A 958 8.73 40.07 -18.10
N ILE A 959 8.87 39.18 -17.12
CA ILE A 959 9.05 39.52 -15.69
C ILE A 959 10.42 39.00 -15.24
N PRO A 960 11.54 39.73 -15.44
CA PRO A 960 12.90 39.21 -15.23
C PRO A 960 13.18 38.69 -13.81
N GLN A 961 12.60 39.34 -12.79
CA GLN A 961 12.72 38.94 -11.37
C GLN A 961 11.62 37.95 -10.94
N GLY A 962 10.79 37.47 -11.86
CA GLY A 962 9.72 36.52 -11.53
C GLY A 962 10.27 35.12 -11.27
N VAL A 963 9.61 34.35 -10.42
CA VAL A 963 9.90 32.91 -10.26
C VAL A 963 8.59 32.13 -10.37
N LEU A 964 8.69 30.88 -10.82
CA LEU A 964 7.56 29.94 -10.83
C LEU A 964 7.80 28.89 -9.74
N TRP A 965 6.87 28.84 -8.79
CA TRP A 965 6.93 27.97 -7.63
C TRP A 965 5.93 26.82 -7.76
N LEU A 966 6.44 25.60 -7.86
CA LEU A 966 5.67 24.39 -8.12
C LEU A 966 5.79 23.40 -6.95
N THR A 967 4.84 22.46 -6.85
CA THR A 967 5.01 21.30 -5.96
C THR A 967 6.20 20.46 -6.43
N GLY A 968 7.01 19.94 -5.51
CA GLY A 968 8.10 19.00 -5.81
C GLY A 968 7.59 17.63 -6.26
N GLY A 969 8.49 16.83 -6.83
CA GLY A 969 8.21 15.49 -7.35
C GLY A 969 9.50 14.65 -7.43
N SER A 970 9.57 13.69 -8.35
CA SER A 970 10.82 12.94 -8.57
C SER A 970 11.93 13.84 -9.13
N GLU A 971 13.18 13.44 -8.95
CA GLU A 971 14.34 14.17 -9.48
C GLU A 971 14.25 14.33 -11.00
N LYS A 972 13.82 13.28 -11.70
CA LYS A 972 13.61 13.30 -13.15
C LYS A 972 12.56 14.32 -13.58
N LEU A 973 11.42 14.37 -12.89
CA LEU A 973 10.37 15.33 -13.15
C LEU A 973 10.89 16.77 -13.01
N MET A 974 11.58 17.05 -11.89
CA MET A 974 12.13 18.38 -11.63
C MET A 974 13.19 18.76 -12.67
N ALA A 975 14.04 17.80 -13.06
CA ALA A 975 15.04 17.98 -14.12
C ALA A 975 14.38 18.25 -15.48
N ASN A 976 13.33 17.50 -15.85
CA ASN A 976 12.58 17.69 -17.09
C ASN A 976 12.01 19.11 -17.19
N LEU A 977 11.37 19.62 -16.12
CA LEU A 977 10.83 20.98 -16.09
C LEU A 977 11.91 22.05 -16.20
N ARG A 978 13.03 21.89 -15.48
CA ARG A 978 14.17 22.83 -15.58
C ARG A 978 14.78 22.84 -16.97
N GLN A 979 14.98 21.67 -17.56
CA GLN A 979 15.48 21.54 -18.94
C GLN A 979 14.49 22.14 -19.95
N ALA A 980 13.20 21.89 -19.77
CA ALA A 980 12.15 22.46 -20.61
C ALA A 980 12.11 24.00 -20.55
N ALA A 981 12.39 24.60 -19.38
CA ALA A 981 12.54 26.05 -19.23
C ALA A 981 13.79 26.57 -19.95
N GLN A 982 14.93 25.89 -19.78
CA GLN A 982 16.19 26.24 -20.44
C GLN A 982 16.08 26.20 -21.97
N ASN A 983 15.42 25.17 -22.51
CA ASN A 983 15.14 25.04 -23.95
C ASN A 983 14.29 26.21 -24.49
N ARG A 984 13.56 26.92 -23.62
CA ARG A 984 12.75 28.11 -23.96
C ARG A 984 13.45 29.43 -23.63
N GLY A 985 14.74 29.37 -23.27
CA GLY A 985 15.56 30.53 -22.95
C GLY A 985 15.29 31.13 -21.57
N ILE A 986 14.75 30.36 -20.62
CA ILE A 986 14.55 30.76 -19.22
C ILE A 986 15.50 29.95 -18.35
N ASP A 987 16.22 30.61 -17.44
CA ASP A 987 17.06 29.90 -16.45
C ASP A 987 16.20 28.92 -15.64
N GLY A 988 16.56 27.63 -15.69
CA GLY A 988 15.88 26.57 -14.97
C GLY A 988 15.84 26.79 -13.45
N ASN A 989 16.77 27.57 -12.88
CA ASN A 989 16.74 27.92 -11.45
C ASN A 989 15.58 28.87 -11.07
N ARG A 990 14.91 29.49 -12.05
CA ARG A 990 13.67 30.26 -11.82
C ARG A 990 12.44 29.37 -11.60
N ILE A 991 12.58 28.05 -11.79
CA ILE A 991 11.58 27.05 -11.43
C ILE A 991 11.97 26.47 -10.07
N ILE A 992 11.21 26.85 -9.05
CA ILE A 992 11.46 26.48 -7.65
C ILE A 992 10.43 25.42 -7.24
N PHE A 993 10.86 24.46 -6.44
CA PHE A 993 10.03 23.35 -5.98
C PHE A 993 9.88 23.38 -4.47
N THR A 994 8.72 22.98 -3.96
CA THR A 994 8.46 22.84 -2.52
C THR A 994 8.05 21.41 -2.17
N ASP A 995 8.57 20.92 -1.04
CA ASP A 995 8.22 19.60 -0.52
C ASP A 995 6.79 19.54 0.03
N LYS A 996 6.35 18.32 0.33
CA LYS A 996 5.12 18.08 1.07
C LYS A 996 5.32 18.48 2.54
N ILE A 997 4.39 19.27 3.07
CA ILE A 997 4.36 19.70 4.47
C ILE A 997 2.96 19.45 5.05
N ASP A 998 2.80 19.64 6.36
CA ASP A 998 1.50 19.52 7.04
C ASP A 998 0.41 20.36 6.34
N ASN A 999 -0.85 19.93 6.36
CA ASN A 999 -1.93 20.60 5.64
C ASN A 999 -2.17 22.07 6.08
N SER A 1000 -2.08 22.36 7.38
CA SER A 1000 -2.26 23.71 7.92
C SER A 1000 -1.10 24.65 7.54
N GLU A 1001 0.12 24.12 7.49
CA GLU A 1001 1.32 24.82 7.02
C GLU A 1001 1.33 24.95 5.49
N TYR A 1002 0.83 23.94 4.77
CA TYR A 1002 0.63 23.95 3.32
C TYR A 1002 -0.29 25.11 2.91
N LEU A 1003 -1.36 25.38 3.67
CA LEU A 1003 -2.19 26.55 3.46
C LEU A 1003 -1.47 27.85 3.82
N ALA A 1004 -0.67 27.87 4.89
CA ALA A 1004 0.07 29.07 5.31
C ALA A 1004 1.11 29.50 4.26
N ARG A 1005 1.80 28.55 3.61
CA ARG A 1005 2.87 28.85 2.63
C ARG A 1005 2.37 29.61 1.40
N TYR A 1006 1.10 29.46 1.03
CA TYR A 1006 0.50 30.25 -0.06
C TYR A 1006 0.65 31.76 0.18
N ARG A 1007 0.69 32.22 1.44
CA ARG A 1007 0.90 33.64 1.77
C ARG A 1007 2.19 34.21 1.18
N LEU A 1008 3.18 33.37 0.89
CA LEU A 1008 4.47 33.74 0.28
C LEU A 1008 4.39 33.97 -1.24
N ALA A 1009 3.37 33.41 -1.89
CA ALA A 1009 3.12 33.56 -3.33
C ALA A 1009 2.33 34.85 -3.63
N ASP A 1010 2.56 35.42 -4.80
CA ASP A 1010 1.89 36.65 -5.26
C ASP A 1010 0.63 36.34 -6.08
N LEU A 1011 0.76 35.47 -7.08
CA LEU A 1011 -0.32 35.09 -8.01
C LEU A 1011 -0.29 33.58 -8.28
N PHE A 1012 -1.46 32.94 -8.22
CA PHE A 1012 -1.60 31.55 -8.66
C PHE A 1012 -1.90 31.49 -10.16
N LEU A 1013 -1.07 30.74 -10.89
CA LEU A 1013 -1.24 30.49 -12.32
C LEU A 1013 -1.93 29.14 -12.52
N ASP A 1014 -3.18 29.16 -12.97
CA ASP A 1014 -3.95 27.95 -13.24
C ASP A 1014 -3.57 27.29 -14.58
N THR A 1015 -3.87 26.00 -14.70
CA THR A 1015 -3.57 25.14 -15.85
C THR A 1015 -4.75 25.07 -16.82
N PHE A 1016 -4.53 24.72 -18.09
CA PHE A 1016 -5.52 24.94 -19.16
C PHE A 1016 -6.45 23.77 -19.49
N ILE A 1017 -5.93 22.53 -19.52
CA ILE A 1017 -6.73 21.34 -19.90
C ILE A 1017 -7.47 20.78 -18.69
N TYR A 1018 -6.80 20.79 -17.55
CA TYR A 1018 -7.36 20.38 -16.27
C TYR A 1018 -6.98 21.46 -15.26
N ASN A 1019 -7.94 22.27 -14.82
CA ASN A 1019 -7.72 23.35 -13.87
C ASN A 1019 -7.40 22.82 -12.45
N ALA A 1020 -6.95 23.73 -11.62
CA ALA A 1020 -6.95 23.62 -10.17
C ALA A 1020 -8.38 23.49 -9.62
N GLY A 1021 -8.54 22.61 -8.64
CA GLY A 1021 -9.78 22.46 -7.86
C GLY A 1021 -9.51 22.88 -6.42
N SER A 1022 -9.28 21.90 -5.55
CA SER A 1022 -8.90 22.12 -4.14
C SER A 1022 -7.68 23.02 -3.95
N THR A 1023 -6.71 22.99 -4.87
CA THR A 1023 -5.51 23.86 -4.87
C THR A 1023 -5.82 25.32 -5.15
N ALA A 1024 -6.80 25.63 -6.02
CA ALA A 1024 -7.26 26.99 -6.25
C ALA A 1024 -8.07 27.50 -5.05
N ILE A 1025 -8.94 26.66 -4.50
CA ILE A 1025 -9.68 26.95 -3.27
C ILE A 1025 -8.70 27.25 -2.11
N SER A 1026 -7.65 26.44 -1.96
CA SER A 1026 -6.59 26.64 -0.96
C SER A 1026 -5.86 27.97 -1.15
N ALA A 1027 -5.50 28.31 -2.39
CA ALA A 1027 -4.85 29.58 -2.72
C ALA A 1027 -5.75 30.77 -2.34
N LEU A 1028 -7.03 30.74 -2.74
CA LEU A 1028 -7.99 31.80 -2.45
C LEU A 1028 -8.27 31.93 -0.95
N TRP A 1029 -8.38 30.80 -0.24
CA TRP A 1029 -8.53 30.78 1.22
C TRP A 1029 -7.31 31.38 1.92
N ALA A 1030 -6.11 31.16 1.42
CA ALA A 1030 -4.89 31.81 1.92
C ALA A 1030 -4.75 33.29 1.49
N GLY A 1031 -5.64 33.78 0.62
CA GLY A 1031 -5.67 35.16 0.14
C GLY A 1031 -4.85 35.41 -1.13
N VAL A 1032 -4.46 34.37 -1.87
CA VAL A 1032 -3.73 34.45 -3.13
C VAL A 1032 -4.73 34.43 -4.30
N PRO A 1033 -4.76 35.45 -5.17
CA PRO A 1033 -5.63 35.46 -6.33
C PRO A 1033 -5.24 34.37 -7.34
N VAL A 1034 -6.25 33.78 -7.99
CA VAL A 1034 -6.09 32.74 -9.02
C VAL A 1034 -6.40 33.33 -10.39
N LEU A 1035 -5.46 33.18 -11.32
CA LEU A 1035 -5.64 33.53 -12.73
C LEU A 1035 -5.92 32.25 -13.53
N THR A 1036 -7.01 32.24 -14.29
CA THR A 1036 -7.46 31.04 -15.01
C THR A 1036 -7.93 31.36 -16.43
N ARG A 1037 -7.89 30.35 -17.30
CA ARG A 1037 -8.40 30.40 -18.67
C ARG A 1037 -9.36 29.23 -18.87
N PRO A 1038 -10.68 29.46 -18.92
CA PRO A 1038 -11.63 28.38 -19.15
C PRO A 1038 -11.42 27.75 -20.53
N GLY A 1039 -11.45 26.42 -20.58
CA GLY A 1039 -11.56 25.65 -21.82
C GLY A 1039 -13.02 25.29 -22.14
N ASN A 1040 -13.20 24.19 -22.87
CA ASN A 1040 -14.50 23.65 -23.26
C ASN A 1040 -14.91 22.41 -22.45
N THR A 1041 -14.08 21.89 -21.55
CA THR A 1041 -14.42 20.74 -20.69
C THR A 1041 -14.75 21.19 -19.27
N TYR A 1042 -15.48 20.38 -18.50
CA TYR A 1042 -15.68 20.68 -17.08
C TYR A 1042 -14.35 20.84 -16.35
N ALA A 1043 -13.41 19.89 -16.56
CA ALA A 1043 -12.09 19.92 -15.93
C ALA A 1043 -11.31 21.22 -16.24
N SER A 1044 -11.45 21.76 -17.45
CA SER A 1044 -10.81 23.03 -17.87
C SER A 1044 -11.59 24.29 -17.48
N ARG A 1045 -12.69 24.17 -16.73
CA ARG A 1045 -13.55 25.30 -16.33
C ARG A 1045 -13.78 25.44 -14.82
N MET A 1046 -13.30 24.48 -14.03
CA MET A 1046 -13.39 24.57 -12.56
C MET A 1046 -12.78 25.87 -12.03
N GLY A 1047 -11.62 26.29 -12.56
CA GLY A 1047 -10.97 27.53 -12.15
C GLY A 1047 -11.86 28.75 -12.37
N ALA A 1048 -12.58 28.80 -13.50
CA ALA A 1048 -13.48 29.91 -13.81
C ALA A 1048 -14.68 29.96 -12.85
N SER A 1049 -15.30 28.81 -12.56
CA SER A 1049 -16.40 28.73 -11.59
C SER A 1049 -15.93 29.11 -10.16
N ILE A 1050 -14.78 28.58 -9.72
CA ILE A 1050 -14.18 28.92 -8.42
C ILE A 1050 -13.87 30.44 -8.34
N CYS A 1051 -13.28 31.04 -9.38
CA CYS A 1051 -13.03 32.47 -9.42
C CYS A 1051 -14.32 33.29 -9.42
N ALA A 1052 -15.37 32.84 -10.09
CA ALA A 1052 -16.67 33.51 -10.08
C ALA A 1052 -17.32 33.48 -8.69
N ALA A 1053 -17.24 32.35 -7.98
CA ALA A 1053 -17.73 32.20 -6.60
C ALA A 1053 -16.90 33.00 -5.58
N ALA A 1054 -15.65 33.35 -5.91
CA ALA A 1054 -14.78 34.22 -5.11
C ALA A 1054 -14.86 35.72 -5.50
N ASP A 1055 -15.81 36.09 -6.37
CA ASP A 1055 -15.95 37.45 -6.93
C ASP A 1055 -14.70 38.00 -7.65
N LEU A 1056 -13.97 37.10 -8.32
CA LEU A 1056 -12.76 37.39 -9.10
C LEU A 1056 -12.97 37.20 -10.61
N LYS A 1057 -14.16 37.55 -11.14
CA LYS A 1057 -14.49 37.40 -12.57
C LYS A 1057 -13.48 38.06 -13.51
N ALA A 1058 -12.82 39.14 -13.07
CA ALA A 1058 -11.77 39.82 -13.82
C ALA A 1058 -10.48 38.99 -14.02
N LEU A 1059 -10.33 37.87 -13.31
CA LEU A 1059 -9.20 36.93 -13.45
C LEU A 1059 -9.58 35.67 -14.26
N ILE A 1060 -10.76 35.67 -14.87
CA ILE A 1060 -11.21 34.66 -15.82
C ILE A 1060 -10.88 35.18 -17.22
N CYS A 1061 -9.79 34.68 -17.81
CA CYS A 1061 -9.29 35.17 -19.09
C CYS A 1061 -9.87 34.36 -20.26
N PRO A 1062 -10.59 34.97 -21.21
CA PRO A 1062 -11.27 34.22 -22.27
C PRO A 1062 -10.29 33.62 -23.29
N THR A 1063 -9.09 34.18 -23.42
CA THR A 1063 -8.07 33.69 -24.35
C THR A 1063 -6.72 33.50 -23.66
N THR A 1064 -5.84 32.70 -24.29
CA THR A 1064 -4.45 32.54 -23.85
C THR A 1064 -3.69 33.88 -23.84
N ALA A 1065 -3.97 34.76 -24.81
CA ALA A 1065 -3.35 36.08 -24.87
C ALA A 1065 -3.79 36.97 -23.71
N ASP A 1066 -5.08 36.93 -23.33
CA ASP A 1066 -5.59 37.67 -22.17
C ASP A 1066 -5.01 37.14 -20.87
N TYR A 1067 -4.84 35.82 -20.75
CA TYR A 1067 -4.18 35.20 -19.59
C TYR A 1067 -2.74 35.71 -19.44
N GLU A 1068 -1.94 35.64 -20.52
CA GLU A 1068 -0.56 36.12 -20.53
C GLU A 1068 -0.47 37.61 -20.19
N LYS A 1069 -1.28 38.43 -20.87
CA LYS A 1069 -1.34 39.89 -20.66
C LYS A 1069 -1.73 40.23 -19.22
N THR A 1070 -2.70 39.53 -18.65
CA THR A 1070 -3.18 39.77 -17.29
C THR A 1070 -2.14 39.38 -16.25
N ALA A 1071 -1.46 38.24 -16.42
CA ALA A 1071 -0.37 37.82 -15.54
C ALA A 1071 0.76 38.87 -15.50
N ILE A 1072 1.19 39.32 -16.68
CA ILE A 1072 2.24 40.35 -16.83
C ILE A 1072 1.79 41.69 -16.25
N TYR A 1073 0.53 42.08 -16.49
CA TYR A 1073 -0.03 43.30 -15.94
C TYR A 1073 -0.01 43.27 -14.41
N LEU A 1074 -0.51 42.19 -13.79
CA LEU A 1074 -0.56 42.05 -12.33
C LEU A 1074 0.84 42.04 -11.71
N ALA A 1075 1.81 41.39 -12.36
CA ALA A 1075 3.19 41.36 -11.90
C ALA A 1075 3.86 42.75 -11.91
N ASN A 1076 3.52 43.60 -12.88
CA ASN A 1076 4.04 44.97 -12.96
C ASN A 1076 3.22 46.00 -12.15
N HIS A 1077 2.07 45.61 -11.60
CA HIS A 1077 1.17 46.51 -10.87
C HIS A 1077 0.81 45.97 -9.47
N PRO A 1078 1.79 45.88 -8.53
CA PRO A 1078 1.61 45.23 -7.23
C PRO A 1078 0.51 45.85 -6.36
N LYS A 1079 0.17 47.14 -6.56
CA LYS A 1079 -0.96 47.79 -5.88
C LYS A 1079 -2.31 47.18 -6.27
N SER A 1080 -2.50 46.83 -7.55
CA SER A 1080 -3.72 46.20 -8.05
C SER A 1080 -3.91 44.81 -7.43
N LEU A 1081 -2.82 44.03 -7.39
CA LEU A 1081 -2.81 42.71 -6.77
C LEU A 1081 -3.07 42.79 -5.26
N SER A 1082 -2.41 43.72 -4.56
CA SER A 1082 -2.59 43.96 -3.11
C SER A 1082 -4.02 44.37 -2.77
N TYR A 1083 -4.69 45.16 -3.63
CA TYR A 1083 -6.10 45.48 -3.46
C TYR A 1083 -6.98 44.22 -3.51
N ARG A 1084 -6.77 43.35 -4.51
CA ARG A 1084 -7.52 42.09 -4.64
C ARG A 1084 -7.29 41.14 -3.46
N ARG A 1085 -6.04 41.00 -3.00
CA ARG A 1085 -5.70 40.21 -1.81
C ARG A 1085 -6.45 40.68 -0.57
N ARG A 1086 -6.48 42.01 -0.34
CA ARG A 1086 -7.22 42.59 0.79
C ARG A 1086 -8.72 42.36 0.67
N GLN A 1087 -9.31 42.49 -0.52
CA GLN A 1087 -10.73 42.20 -0.73
C GLN A 1087 -11.07 40.73 -0.44
N LEU A 1088 -10.25 39.79 -0.93
CA LEU A 1088 -10.43 38.35 -0.66
C LEU A 1088 -10.38 38.01 0.83
N ILE A 1089 -9.44 38.61 1.57
CA ILE A 1089 -9.29 38.35 3.01
C ILE A 1089 -10.41 39.04 3.80
N HIS A 1090 -10.72 40.30 3.51
CA HIS A 1090 -11.70 41.09 4.27
C HIS A 1090 -13.13 40.62 4.05
N ASN A 1091 -13.49 40.23 2.82
CA ASN A 1091 -14.84 39.80 2.47
C ASN A 1091 -15.03 38.29 2.54
N ARG A 1092 -14.02 37.51 2.98
CA ARG A 1092 -13.99 36.04 2.87
C ARG A 1092 -15.29 35.38 3.29
N SER A 1093 -15.83 35.71 4.45
CA SER A 1093 -17.06 35.11 4.99
C SER A 1093 -18.35 35.49 4.24
N LYS A 1094 -18.28 36.45 3.31
CA LYS A 1094 -19.39 36.91 2.47
C LYS A 1094 -19.30 36.40 1.03
N LEU A 1095 -18.20 35.76 0.66
CA LEU A 1095 -18.01 35.22 -0.69
C LEU A 1095 -18.78 33.91 -0.82
N PRO A 1096 -19.55 33.69 -1.90
CA PRO A 1096 -20.26 32.44 -2.14
C PRO A 1096 -19.39 31.18 -2.02
N LEU A 1097 -18.12 31.27 -2.44
CA LEU A 1097 -17.16 30.15 -2.32
C LEU A 1097 -16.95 29.66 -0.88
N PHE A 1098 -17.16 30.52 0.12
CA PHE A 1098 -16.90 30.25 1.54
C PHE A 1098 -18.17 30.31 2.41
N ASP A 1099 -19.33 30.47 1.79
CA ASP A 1099 -20.66 30.51 2.43
C ASP A 1099 -21.34 29.14 2.30
N VAL A 1100 -20.95 28.20 3.17
CA VAL A 1100 -21.54 26.84 3.20
C VAL A 1100 -23.06 26.88 3.43
N PRO A 1101 -23.59 27.66 4.40
CA PRO A 1101 -25.04 27.77 4.59
C PRO A 1101 -25.78 28.27 3.34
N GLY A 1102 -25.29 29.33 2.71
CA GLY A 1102 -25.89 29.87 1.48
C GLY A 1102 -25.83 28.88 0.32
N PHE A 1103 -24.75 28.11 0.18
CA PHE A 1103 -24.67 27.03 -0.79
C PHE A 1103 -25.76 25.96 -0.54
N VAL A 1104 -25.91 25.50 0.71
CA VAL A 1104 -26.90 24.46 1.05
C VAL A 1104 -28.33 24.91 0.76
N GLN A 1105 -28.68 26.17 1.03
CA GLN A 1105 -30.00 26.72 0.69
C GLN A 1105 -30.29 26.69 -0.83
N ASN A 1106 -29.27 26.99 -1.64
CA ASN A 1106 -29.39 26.90 -3.10
C ASN A 1106 -29.51 25.42 -3.55
N LEU A 1107 -28.74 24.52 -2.95
CA LEU A 1107 -28.82 23.08 -3.21
C LEU A 1107 -30.21 22.53 -2.84
N GLU A 1108 -30.78 22.90 -1.71
CA GLU A 1108 -32.13 22.50 -1.29
C GLU A 1108 -33.21 22.98 -2.26
N THR A 1109 -33.04 24.18 -2.82
CA THR A 1109 -33.94 24.69 -3.86
C THR A 1109 -33.86 23.85 -5.13
N ALA A 1110 -32.65 23.48 -5.55
CA ALA A 1110 -32.44 22.56 -6.67
C ALA A 1110 -33.02 21.16 -6.40
N LEU A 1111 -32.87 20.63 -5.18
CA LEU A 1111 -33.43 19.34 -4.79
C LEU A 1111 -34.97 19.34 -4.84
N ARG A 1112 -35.62 20.41 -4.37
CA ARG A 1112 -37.07 20.58 -4.50
C ARG A 1112 -37.50 20.64 -5.96
N GLN A 1113 -36.77 21.40 -6.79
CA GLN A 1113 -37.04 21.48 -8.22
C GLN A 1113 -36.96 20.11 -8.91
N MET A 1114 -35.93 19.31 -8.63
CA MET A 1114 -35.81 17.94 -9.16
C MET A 1114 -37.00 17.08 -8.74
N TRP A 1115 -37.39 17.16 -7.46
CA TRP A 1115 -38.53 16.40 -6.94
C TRP A 1115 -39.87 16.80 -7.57
N GLU A 1116 -40.11 18.11 -7.74
CA GLU A 1116 -41.31 18.62 -8.39
C GLU A 1116 -41.39 18.18 -9.86
N GLN A 1117 -40.26 18.25 -10.59
CA GLN A 1117 -40.18 17.80 -11.99
C GLN A 1117 -40.44 16.31 -12.17
N HIS A 1118 -40.02 15.48 -11.22
CA HIS A 1118 -40.26 14.04 -11.27
C HIS A 1118 -41.75 13.67 -11.04
N ASN A 1119 -42.49 14.50 -10.30
CA ASN A 1119 -43.90 14.25 -9.96
C ASN A 1119 -44.89 14.92 -10.94
N MET A 1120 -44.42 15.66 -11.93
CA MET A 1120 -45.21 16.20 -13.04
C MET A 1120 -45.26 15.19 -14.19
#